data_AF-A0A1Q6ZFU9-F1
#
_entry.id   AF-A0A1Q6ZFU9-F1
#
_cell.length_a   1.000
_cell.length_b   1.000
_cell.length_c   1.000
_cell.angle_alpha   90.00
_cell.angle_beta   90.00
_cell.angle_gamma   90.00
#
_symmetry.space_group_name_H-M   'P 1'
#
loop_
_entity.id
_entity.type
_entity.pdbx_description
1 polymer ?
#
loop_
_entity_poly.entity_id
_entity_poly.type
_entity_poly.pdbx_seq_one_letter_code
_entity_poly.pdbx_strand_id
1 'polypeptide(L)'
;MGALSRALALLVLPAQVALGQSADLAWPEATQQSEPWTRWWWMGSAVDRENLTAELETLAAAGFGGVEVTSIYGVRGYEHAFVPYLSDRWLDLLLHAAAEARRLGMGLDMPPGSGWRLGGPSVPREDASASLHIEADTVRGVYVADARPLGDKVKRPAPGGEGYAIDPFSRLAVRHYLDAYGGRLKAIPSGTIRAFFHDSFEYTGTGSAELFEMFRRRRGYDLRRYLRFLLGEGDPDVVARVKSDYRETMDEMLLDHLLRPLTAWAHERGSRSRNQAHGSPGNLLDLYAASDIPETELFGPLGGTDSDPLISKFASSAAHVAGRGLTSAETGTWLGEHFTVTLDQLKQAVDQLFVSGVNHVIYHGTAYSPREAAWPGWLFYASTDLNPRDALWRDLPALNRYIARVQSILQSGQPDNDVLLYWPVYDNWHDTTGLRLSFAVHQPSWFHQKPVGAVARELWQAGYGFDYVSDRLLRDNVSASERRTILVPRTDHMPVETFVRLLDLARAGATVIFVERLPADVPGLAQLQERRRRLEDAKRRLTLGQADWNGVRWAVVEKGRVLVGDRVESLLCAAGVRRERIVDHPGVRVIRRTREGGHHYFISHTGSTTLEGWVPLAVSASAVAIMDPASGRTGIARLRTRKDGAAEVYLRLEPGASIILRSFDRPAAGAPWRYRRPVGAAVELRGTWSVSFLAGGPVLPASFRTDTLVSWTEREDSEAGRFAGTARYTIRFDAPGEASAYLLDLGRVAESARVRLNGEDLGILFARPFNVDLGRVRRSGNELQIEVTNLSANRIRDLDLRGVPWKVFEDINFVGLDYKPFDASGWPLQASGLLGPVRLQPLADGGGSTDPGAMPRGTRFDGSRAPPAARQHGLPGHRDRRHGHGPELHVRRHEVLLGVQQLVPGDLFPGVGRLPPHDRAERGFGHLPALVQRLAGADARDQVGVLLHVRVRPGGLRVPAPRRGALDDRVAVRPAVRADDPLGDVRRRAVDLAAHRKHVHAVRVLEVDREVIVDVPVRGIGAPLTPAHADGLHWMRAERPVRHVDVVDVLLHDVVSRQPREVEPVPDLPLDVGPLRLPRLHPQTALVPINLGRDDVADGAVVDALHRRPVTCVVAPLCSGHDGEALLGGEIGRGDHGAHLHRIHRHRLLHEDVLARLDRRGEVSGAERRRRRE
;
A
#
# COMPACT_ATOMS: atom_id res chain seq x y z
N MET A 1 31.41 72.74 30.64
CA MET A 1 30.00 72.42 30.30
C MET A 1 30.04 71.47 29.10
N GLY A 2 29.27 70.39 29.02
CA GLY A 2 28.38 69.78 30.01
C GLY A 2 27.61 68.62 29.36
N ALA A 3 27.92 67.37 29.72
CA ALA A 3 27.35 66.17 29.08
C ALA A 3 27.14 65.06 30.12
N LEU A 4 26.03 65.15 30.87
CA LEU A 4 25.77 64.29 32.02
C LEU A 4 24.29 63.88 32.07
N SER A 5 23.95 62.76 31.41
CA SER A 5 22.71 62.00 31.59
C SER A 5 22.75 60.68 30.81
N ARG A 6 22.09 59.64 31.35
CA ARG A 6 21.92 58.28 30.79
C ARG A 6 23.11 57.31 30.95
N ALA A 7 23.52 57.11 32.21
CA ALA A 7 24.17 55.88 32.65
C ALA A 7 23.48 55.36 33.93
N LEU A 8 22.41 54.55 33.77
CA LEU A 8 21.87 53.56 34.72
C LEU A 8 20.55 52.98 34.14
N ALA A 9 20.59 51.79 33.54
CA ALA A 9 19.43 50.93 33.18
C ALA A 9 19.92 49.61 32.53
N LEU A 10 20.56 48.74 33.30
CA LEU A 10 21.11 47.47 32.81
C LEU A 10 21.01 46.43 33.95
N LEU A 11 20.54 45.21 33.62
CA LEU A 11 19.98 44.21 34.56
C LEU A 11 18.65 44.71 35.15
N VAL A 12 17.51 44.01 35.02
CA VAL A 12 17.30 42.55 34.95
C VAL A 12 16.44 42.15 33.75
N LEU A 13 16.91 41.20 32.94
CA LEU A 13 16.00 40.28 32.23
C LEU A 13 15.93 38.96 33.03
N PRO A 14 14.76 38.33 33.17
CA PRO A 14 14.69 36.96 33.65
C PRO A 14 15.32 36.05 32.60
N ALA A 15 16.40 35.36 32.98
CA ALA A 15 16.99 34.32 32.14
C ALA A 15 16.03 33.12 32.08
N GLN A 16 15.09 33.15 31.14
CA GLN A 16 14.37 31.95 30.72
C GLN A 16 15.40 30.98 30.13
N VAL A 17 15.80 30.00 30.93
CA VAL A 17 16.59 28.86 30.44
C VAL A 17 15.65 28.01 29.60
N ALA A 18 15.47 28.42 28.35
CA ALA A 18 15.02 27.54 27.29
C ALA A 18 16.06 26.42 27.20
N LEU A 19 15.75 25.27 27.80
CA LEU A 19 16.52 24.04 27.64
C LEU A 19 16.40 23.61 26.18
N GLY A 20 17.28 24.14 25.35
CA GLY A 20 17.33 23.87 23.92
C GLY A 20 17.35 22.36 23.70
N GLN A 21 16.43 21.90 22.86
CA GLN A 21 16.40 20.51 22.43
C GLN A 21 17.76 20.18 21.80
N SER A 22 18.42 19.13 22.29
CA SER A 22 19.71 18.68 21.76
C SER A 22 19.62 18.51 20.24
N ALA A 23 20.68 18.87 19.50
CA ALA A 23 20.73 18.68 18.05
C ALA A 23 20.58 17.19 17.64
N ASP A 24 20.87 16.26 18.55
CA ASP A 24 20.60 14.83 18.39
C ASP A 24 19.09 14.51 18.41
N LEU A 25 18.28 15.29 19.13
CA LEU A 25 16.83 15.12 19.27
C LEU A 25 16.01 16.04 18.36
N ALA A 26 16.63 16.97 17.65
CA ALA A 26 15.92 17.86 16.74
C ALA A 26 15.22 17.09 15.59
N TRP A 27 14.00 17.50 15.28
CA TRP A 27 13.31 17.12 14.05
C TRP A 27 14.02 17.75 12.84
N PRO A 28 14.04 17.11 11.66
CA PRO A 28 14.42 17.78 10.42
C PRO A 28 13.47 18.96 10.15
N GLU A 29 13.99 20.02 9.54
CA GLU A 29 13.22 21.19 9.14
C GLU A 29 12.06 20.78 8.21
N ALA A 30 10.87 21.33 8.47
CA ALA A 30 9.72 21.12 7.61
C ALA A 30 9.88 21.96 6.36
N THR A 31 9.90 21.31 5.19
CA THR A 31 9.90 21.96 3.88
C THR A 31 8.52 21.87 3.25
N GLN A 32 8.30 22.71 2.23
CA GLN A 32 7.20 22.63 1.27
C GLN A 32 6.93 21.21 0.73
N GLN A 33 7.95 20.35 0.60
CA GLN A 33 7.76 18.97 0.15
C GLN A 33 7.45 18.01 1.31
N SER A 34 7.83 18.35 2.54
CA SER A 34 7.50 17.51 3.71
C SER A 34 6.05 17.68 4.15
N GLU A 35 5.42 18.82 3.92
CA GLU A 35 3.98 19.00 4.16
C GLU A 35 3.15 18.24 3.11
N PRO A 36 1.94 17.74 3.44
CA PRO A 36 1.04 17.15 2.45
C PRO A 36 0.58 18.17 1.42
N TRP A 37 0.24 17.70 0.22
CA TRP A 37 -0.33 18.51 -0.86
C TRP A 37 -1.77 18.04 -1.15
N THR A 38 -2.52 18.78 -1.96
CA THR A 38 -3.85 18.34 -2.46
C THR A 38 -3.97 18.47 -3.97
N ARG A 39 -4.71 17.57 -4.62
CA ARG A 39 -5.18 17.77 -6.00
C ARG A 39 -6.37 18.73 -5.96
N TRP A 40 -6.16 19.93 -6.46
CA TRP A 40 -7.08 21.07 -6.38
C TRP A 40 -7.92 21.14 -7.66
N TRP A 41 -9.18 20.73 -7.57
CA TRP A 41 -10.04 20.54 -8.75
C TRP A 41 -10.69 21.86 -9.18
N TRP A 42 -10.25 22.40 -10.31
CA TRP A 42 -10.79 23.63 -10.90
C TRP A 42 -12.02 23.30 -11.77
N MET A 43 -13.18 23.15 -11.12
CA MET A 43 -14.47 22.83 -11.75
C MET A 43 -14.85 23.90 -12.79
N GLY A 44 -15.04 23.52 -14.05
CA GLY A 44 -15.31 24.42 -15.18
C GLY A 44 -14.21 25.44 -15.47
N SER A 45 -13.06 25.31 -14.80
CA SER A 45 -12.11 26.41 -14.51
C SER A 45 -12.79 27.71 -14.07
N ALA A 46 -13.92 27.62 -13.37
CA ALA A 46 -14.78 28.75 -12.99
C ALA A 46 -14.23 29.50 -11.77
N VAL A 47 -12.99 29.98 -11.90
CA VAL A 47 -12.18 30.54 -10.81
C VAL A 47 -11.94 32.05 -10.99
N ASP A 48 -11.73 32.75 -9.87
CA ASP A 48 -11.45 34.19 -9.83
C ASP A 48 -10.32 34.53 -8.84
N ARG A 49 -9.74 35.73 -8.97
CA ARG A 49 -8.56 36.14 -8.19
C ARG A 49 -8.83 36.32 -6.68
N GLU A 50 -10.05 36.65 -6.25
CA GLU A 50 -10.33 36.81 -4.82
C GLU A 50 -10.46 35.43 -4.15
N ASN A 51 -11.28 34.54 -4.73
CA ASN A 51 -11.49 33.21 -4.21
C ASN A 51 -10.24 32.32 -4.33
N LEU A 52 -9.45 32.42 -5.42
CA LEU A 52 -8.15 31.75 -5.54
C LEU A 52 -7.19 32.17 -4.41
N THR A 53 -7.12 33.46 -4.09
CA THR A 53 -6.31 33.96 -2.96
C THR A 53 -6.81 33.38 -1.64
N ALA A 54 -8.12 33.45 -1.40
CA ALA A 54 -8.75 33.01 -0.16
C ALA A 54 -8.61 31.50 0.10
N GLU A 55 -8.72 30.67 -0.93
CA GLU A 55 -8.55 29.22 -0.81
C GLU A 55 -7.09 28.84 -0.58
N LEU A 56 -6.14 29.45 -1.29
CA LEU A 56 -4.72 29.20 -1.05
C LEU A 56 -4.30 29.63 0.37
N GLU A 57 -4.83 30.74 0.89
CA GLU A 57 -4.64 31.11 2.30
C GLU A 57 -5.27 30.11 3.28
N THR A 58 -6.42 29.54 2.93
CA THR A 58 -7.11 28.52 3.74
C THR A 58 -6.35 27.18 3.74
N LEU A 59 -5.76 26.80 2.60
CA LEU A 59 -4.89 25.63 2.43
C LEU A 59 -3.56 25.80 3.18
N ALA A 60 -2.89 26.94 3.02
CA ALA A 60 -1.68 27.27 3.77
C ALA A 60 -1.94 27.25 5.30
N ALA A 61 -3.03 27.85 5.76
CA ALA A 61 -3.43 27.82 7.17
C ALA A 61 -3.76 26.41 7.70
N ALA A 62 -4.17 25.49 6.82
CA ALA A 62 -4.37 24.08 7.14
C ALA A 62 -3.09 23.23 7.08
N GLY A 63 -1.94 23.81 6.71
CA GLY A 63 -0.66 23.11 6.63
C GLY A 63 -0.47 22.26 5.38
N PHE A 64 -1.03 22.69 4.25
CA PHE A 64 -0.71 22.12 2.94
C PHE A 64 0.51 22.80 2.33
N GLY A 65 1.51 22.01 1.91
CA GLY A 65 2.73 22.50 1.28
C GLY A 65 2.57 22.86 -0.20
N GLY A 66 1.42 22.56 -0.81
CA GLY A 66 1.19 22.85 -2.22
C GLY A 66 -0.09 22.25 -2.78
N VAL A 67 -0.35 22.61 -4.04
CA VAL A 67 -1.51 22.20 -4.83
C VAL A 67 -1.08 21.59 -6.16
N GLU A 68 -1.87 20.66 -6.68
CA GLU A 68 -1.89 20.34 -8.10
C GLU A 68 -3.14 20.98 -8.73
N VAL A 69 -2.98 21.90 -9.68
CA VAL A 69 -4.11 22.54 -10.37
C VAL A 69 -4.61 21.64 -11.49
N THR A 70 -5.76 20.98 -11.27
CA THR A 70 -6.39 20.09 -12.27
C THR A 70 -7.74 20.65 -12.69
N SER A 71 -7.77 21.27 -13.88
CA SER A 71 -9.00 21.79 -14.49
C SER A 71 -9.88 20.66 -15.02
N ILE A 72 -11.17 20.71 -14.67
CA ILE A 72 -12.12 19.61 -14.86
C ILE A 72 -13.53 20.15 -15.25
N TYR A 73 -14.50 19.27 -15.51
CA TYR A 73 -15.89 19.60 -15.89
C TYR A 73 -16.58 20.60 -14.93
N GLY A 74 -17.66 21.22 -15.40
CA GLY A 74 -18.31 22.36 -14.75
C GLY A 74 -19.30 22.05 -13.63
N VAL A 75 -19.93 23.13 -13.16
CA VAL A 75 -20.99 23.14 -12.14
C VAL A 75 -22.21 23.84 -12.70
N ARG A 76 -23.37 23.18 -12.67
CA ARG A 76 -24.63 23.72 -13.19
C ARG A 76 -25.02 25.01 -12.48
N GLY A 77 -25.48 26.00 -13.24
CA GLY A 77 -25.80 27.35 -12.78
C GLY A 77 -24.60 28.32 -12.77
N TYR A 78 -23.37 27.82 -12.95
CA TYR A 78 -22.14 28.63 -12.98
C TYR A 78 -21.51 28.70 -14.38
N GLU A 79 -22.22 28.29 -15.43
CA GLU A 79 -21.76 28.25 -16.82
C GLU A 79 -21.26 29.63 -17.31
N HIS A 80 -21.90 30.70 -16.81
CA HIS A 80 -21.52 32.09 -17.05
C HIS A 80 -20.14 32.48 -16.50
N ALA A 81 -19.61 31.72 -15.54
CA ALA A 81 -18.30 31.93 -14.91
C ALA A 81 -17.20 31.02 -15.49
N PHE A 82 -17.54 30.01 -16.29
CA PHE A 82 -16.59 29.03 -16.85
C PHE A 82 -15.50 29.73 -17.67
N VAL A 83 -14.28 29.21 -17.60
CA VAL A 83 -13.12 29.76 -18.33
C VAL A 83 -12.52 28.68 -19.22
N PRO A 84 -12.53 28.83 -20.56
CA PRO A 84 -11.98 27.81 -21.44
C PRO A 84 -10.52 27.49 -21.13
N TYR A 85 -10.23 26.22 -20.91
CA TYR A 85 -8.87 25.71 -20.66
C TYR A 85 -7.93 26.13 -21.80
N LEU A 86 -6.73 26.60 -21.48
CA LEU A 86 -5.76 27.06 -22.49
C LEU A 86 -5.98 28.50 -22.99
N SER A 87 -7.05 29.19 -22.55
CA SER A 87 -7.31 30.58 -22.90
C SER A 87 -6.43 31.57 -22.15
N ASP A 88 -6.29 32.78 -22.68
CA ASP A 88 -5.44 33.83 -22.07
C ASP A 88 -5.93 34.21 -20.67
N ARG A 89 -7.25 34.19 -20.42
CA ARG A 89 -7.85 34.36 -19.07
C ARG A 89 -7.49 33.20 -18.15
N TRP A 90 -7.47 31.96 -18.65
CA TRP A 90 -7.07 30.79 -17.87
C TRP A 90 -5.59 30.87 -17.46
N LEU A 91 -4.73 31.28 -18.39
CA LEU A 91 -3.29 31.48 -18.14
C LEU A 91 -3.03 32.61 -17.12
N ASP A 92 -3.79 33.71 -17.18
CA ASP A 92 -3.73 34.80 -16.19
C ASP A 92 -4.14 34.34 -14.77
N LEU A 93 -5.18 33.51 -14.68
CA LEU A 93 -5.63 32.91 -13.41
C LEU A 93 -4.62 31.90 -12.85
N LEU A 94 -3.98 31.09 -13.71
CA LEU A 94 -2.86 30.21 -13.31
C LEU A 94 -1.66 31.03 -12.80
N LEU A 95 -1.30 32.12 -13.48
CA LEU A 95 -0.21 33.01 -13.03
C LEU A 95 -0.52 33.67 -11.69
N HIS A 96 -1.79 34.03 -11.44
CA HIS A 96 -2.22 34.52 -10.14
C HIS A 96 -2.10 33.44 -9.06
N ALA A 97 -2.67 32.24 -9.28
CA ALA A 97 -2.57 31.13 -8.33
C ALA A 97 -1.10 30.75 -8.01
N ALA A 98 -0.22 30.75 -9.01
CA ALA A 98 1.20 30.47 -8.82
C ALA A 98 1.95 31.60 -8.08
N ALA A 99 1.53 32.86 -8.23
CA ALA A 99 2.07 33.97 -7.46
C ALA A 99 1.63 33.91 -5.99
N GLU A 100 0.36 33.59 -5.73
CA GLU A 100 -0.20 33.45 -4.38
C GLU A 100 0.35 32.22 -3.64
N ALA A 101 0.45 31.07 -4.31
CA ALA A 101 1.14 29.90 -3.76
C ALA A 101 2.58 30.24 -3.36
N ARG A 102 3.33 30.94 -4.23
CA ARG A 102 4.69 31.41 -3.94
C ARG A 102 4.75 32.41 -2.78
N ARG A 103 3.78 33.32 -2.65
CA ARG A 103 3.66 34.25 -1.50
C ARG A 103 3.50 33.48 -0.18
N LEU A 104 2.78 32.37 -0.20
CA LEU A 104 2.49 31.52 0.94
C LEU A 104 3.56 30.43 1.20
N GLY A 105 4.61 30.36 0.37
CA GLY A 105 5.64 29.32 0.44
C GLY A 105 5.23 27.98 -0.17
N MET A 106 3.99 27.86 -0.65
CA MET A 106 3.41 26.67 -1.26
C MET A 106 3.99 26.40 -2.66
N GLY A 107 3.98 25.14 -3.07
CA GLY A 107 4.29 24.73 -4.45
C GLY A 107 3.03 24.55 -5.31
N LEU A 108 3.22 24.56 -6.63
CA LEU A 108 2.17 24.33 -7.62
C LEU A 108 2.65 23.33 -8.67
N ASP A 109 1.94 22.20 -8.79
CA ASP A 109 2.05 21.24 -9.90
C ASP A 109 0.80 21.35 -10.80
N MET A 110 0.82 20.71 -11.97
CA MET A 110 -0.39 20.50 -12.79
C MET A 110 -0.18 19.35 -13.80
N PRO A 111 -1.23 18.63 -14.23
CA PRO A 111 -1.13 17.78 -15.41
C PRO A 111 -0.96 18.64 -16.68
N PRO A 112 -0.21 18.18 -17.71
CA PRO A 112 -0.07 18.86 -18.99
C PRO A 112 -1.31 18.64 -19.88
N GLY A 113 -2.50 18.86 -19.32
CA GLY A 113 -3.81 18.57 -19.89
C GLY A 113 -4.95 18.96 -18.92
N SER A 114 -6.19 18.72 -19.32
CA SER A 114 -7.38 18.92 -18.49
C SER A 114 -8.11 17.60 -18.31
N GLY A 115 -8.56 17.28 -17.09
CA GLY A 115 -8.94 15.91 -16.74
C GLY A 115 -7.81 14.92 -17.06
N TRP A 116 -8.18 13.71 -17.49
CA TRP A 116 -7.27 12.67 -17.92
C TRP A 116 -7.99 11.75 -18.92
N ARG A 117 -7.35 11.12 -19.90
CA ARG A 117 -5.91 11.06 -20.21
C ARG A 117 -5.44 12.30 -20.96
N LEU A 118 -4.14 12.39 -21.28
CA LEU A 118 -3.61 13.49 -22.09
C LEU A 118 -4.29 13.55 -23.46
N GLY A 119 -4.67 14.76 -23.85
CA GLY A 119 -5.44 15.03 -25.06
C GLY A 119 -6.04 16.44 -25.07
N GLY A 120 -6.99 16.66 -25.97
CA GLY A 120 -7.74 17.91 -26.08
C GLY A 120 -8.06 18.31 -27.53
N PRO A 121 -8.54 19.54 -27.76
CA PRO A 121 -9.02 19.96 -29.08
C PRO A 121 -7.89 20.13 -30.13
N SER A 122 -6.63 20.16 -29.69
CA SER A 122 -5.45 20.19 -30.56
C SER A 122 -4.99 18.81 -31.06
N VAL A 123 -5.67 17.72 -30.67
CA VAL A 123 -5.34 16.35 -31.11
C VAL A 123 -6.18 16.00 -32.35
N PRO A 124 -5.58 15.98 -33.56
CA PRO A 124 -6.29 15.54 -34.76
C PRO A 124 -6.52 14.02 -34.72
N ARG A 125 -7.36 13.49 -35.61
CA ARG A 125 -7.80 12.08 -35.53
C ARG A 125 -6.64 11.10 -35.78
N GLU A 126 -5.67 11.49 -36.59
CA GLU A 126 -4.47 10.74 -36.93
C GLU A 126 -3.47 10.60 -35.76
N ASP A 127 -3.49 11.54 -34.81
CA ASP A 127 -2.65 11.50 -33.59
C ASP A 127 -3.41 10.92 -32.38
N ALA A 128 -4.64 10.43 -32.56
CA ALA A 128 -5.47 9.88 -31.49
C ALA A 128 -5.13 8.41 -31.17
N SER A 129 -5.28 8.04 -29.89
CA SER A 129 -5.13 6.67 -29.35
C SER A 129 -5.63 5.60 -30.32
N ALA A 130 -4.77 4.65 -30.68
CA ALA A 130 -5.00 3.70 -31.77
C ALA A 130 -4.94 2.23 -31.31
N SER A 131 -5.56 1.35 -32.09
CA SER A 131 -5.51 -0.10 -31.86
C SER A 131 -5.08 -0.87 -33.10
N LEU A 132 -4.31 -1.93 -32.90
CA LEU A 132 -4.00 -2.90 -33.94
C LEU A 132 -5.27 -3.68 -34.29
N HIS A 133 -5.74 -3.52 -35.52
CA HIS A 133 -6.78 -4.36 -36.11
C HIS A 133 -6.14 -5.46 -36.96
N ILE A 134 -6.75 -6.64 -37.00
CA ILE A 134 -6.29 -7.79 -37.80
C ILE A 134 -7.51 -8.44 -38.44
N GLU A 135 -7.56 -8.45 -39.77
CA GLU A 135 -8.58 -9.11 -40.58
C GLU A 135 -7.99 -10.39 -41.19
N ALA A 136 -8.70 -11.52 -41.04
CA ALA A 136 -8.24 -12.83 -41.48
C ALA A 136 -9.18 -13.42 -42.56
N ASP A 137 -8.69 -13.51 -43.80
CA ASP A 137 -9.27 -14.40 -44.80
C ASP A 137 -8.72 -15.81 -44.54
N THR A 138 -9.39 -16.52 -43.65
CA THR A 138 -9.01 -17.88 -43.21
C THR A 138 -9.14 -18.92 -44.34
N VAL A 139 -9.91 -18.62 -45.40
CA VAL A 139 -10.06 -19.48 -46.58
C VAL A 139 -8.83 -19.37 -47.49
N ARG A 140 -8.25 -18.17 -47.62
CA ARG A 140 -7.00 -17.94 -48.39
C ARG A 140 -5.73 -18.00 -47.54
N GLY A 141 -5.85 -18.03 -46.22
CA GLY A 141 -4.72 -17.93 -45.29
C GLY A 141 -4.06 -16.55 -45.26
N VAL A 142 -4.80 -15.50 -45.63
CA VAL A 142 -4.29 -14.12 -45.73
C VAL A 142 -4.70 -13.32 -44.51
N TYR A 143 -3.75 -12.61 -43.91
CA TYR A 143 -3.97 -11.72 -42.76
C TYR A 143 -3.59 -10.31 -43.17
N VAL A 144 -4.52 -9.36 -43.01
CA VAL A 144 -4.29 -7.92 -43.17
C VAL A 144 -4.29 -7.30 -41.78
N ALA A 145 -3.40 -6.37 -41.51
CA ALA A 145 -3.36 -5.69 -40.22
C ALA A 145 -2.88 -4.24 -40.35
N ASP A 146 -3.56 -3.35 -39.63
CA ASP A 146 -3.35 -1.91 -39.64
C ASP A 146 -3.71 -1.30 -38.27
N ALA A 147 -3.14 -0.14 -37.96
CA ALA A 147 -3.44 0.60 -36.73
C ALA A 147 -4.57 1.61 -37.00
N ARG A 148 -5.71 1.47 -36.31
CA ARG A 148 -6.90 2.30 -36.51
C ARG A 148 -7.10 3.25 -35.32
N PRO A 149 -7.18 4.58 -35.53
CA PRO A 149 -7.49 5.54 -34.47
C PRO A 149 -8.89 5.34 -33.87
N LEU A 150 -8.95 5.30 -32.55
CA LEU A 150 -10.14 5.02 -31.76
C LEU A 150 -11.05 6.24 -31.57
N GLY A 151 -12.18 6.02 -30.90
CA GLY A 151 -13.04 7.08 -30.38
C GLY A 151 -12.55 7.70 -29.06
N ASP A 152 -11.43 7.21 -28.49
CA ASP A 152 -10.87 7.57 -27.19
C ASP A 152 -10.84 9.10 -26.97
N LYS A 153 -11.45 9.55 -25.86
CA LYS A 153 -11.53 10.97 -25.48
C LYS A 153 -10.74 11.25 -24.20
N VAL A 154 -10.42 12.52 -24.01
CA VAL A 154 -10.18 13.07 -22.67
C VAL A 154 -11.43 12.80 -21.83
N LYS A 155 -11.25 12.27 -20.62
CA LYS A 155 -12.30 12.00 -19.64
C LYS A 155 -12.27 13.11 -18.58
N ARG A 156 -13.46 13.51 -18.12
CA ARG A 156 -13.67 14.65 -17.22
C ARG A 156 -13.07 16.00 -17.70
N PRO A 157 -13.00 16.34 -19.00
CA PRO A 157 -12.40 17.60 -19.44
C PRO A 157 -13.15 18.82 -18.89
N ALA A 158 -12.41 19.90 -18.63
CA ALA A 158 -13.00 21.24 -18.51
C ALA A 158 -13.50 21.75 -19.86
N PRO A 159 -14.38 22.77 -19.88
CA PRO A 159 -14.68 23.54 -21.08
C PRO A 159 -13.41 23.98 -21.81
N GLY A 160 -13.30 23.73 -23.10
CA GLY A 160 -12.10 23.98 -23.91
C GLY A 160 -10.99 22.91 -23.80
N GLY A 161 -11.14 21.92 -22.91
CA GLY A 161 -10.27 20.76 -22.77
C GLY A 161 -10.74 19.51 -23.54
N GLU A 162 -11.91 19.56 -24.18
CA GLU A 162 -12.55 18.41 -24.82
C GLU A 162 -11.84 18.03 -26.13
N GLY A 163 -11.59 16.74 -26.32
CA GLY A 163 -11.02 16.24 -27.58
C GLY A 163 -10.59 14.79 -27.51
N TYR A 164 -9.86 14.35 -28.53
CA TYR A 164 -9.28 13.01 -28.55
C TYR A 164 -8.16 12.89 -27.50
N ALA A 165 -8.03 11.71 -26.90
CA ALA A 165 -6.82 11.35 -26.18
C ALA A 165 -5.72 10.99 -27.19
N ILE A 166 -4.48 11.42 -26.92
CA ILE A 166 -3.32 11.14 -27.80
C ILE A 166 -3.03 9.65 -27.90
N ASP A 167 -2.34 9.22 -28.96
CA ASP A 167 -1.66 7.93 -28.99
C ASP A 167 -0.37 8.00 -28.13
N PRO A 168 -0.32 7.34 -26.95
CA PRO A 168 0.86 7.35 -26.10
C PRO A 168 2.00 6.47 -26.65
N PHE A 169 1.74 5.69 -27.71
CA PHE A 169 2.70 4.82 -28.36
C PHE A 169 3.29 5.43 -29.65
N SER A 170 2.69 6.49 -30.22
CA SER A 170 3.28 7.22 -31.35
C SER A 170 4.18 8.35 -30.88
N ARG A 171 5.40 8.41 -31.42
CA ARG A 171 6.34 9.51 -31.15
C ARG A 171 5.88 10.81 -31.80
N LEU A 172 5.17 10.71 -32.93
CA LEU A 172 4.69 11.88 -33.67
C LEU A 172 3.54 12.56 -32.91
N ALA A 173 2.53 11.78 -32.49
CA ALA A 173 1.39 12.28 -31.73
C ALA A 173 1.80 12.95 -30.40
N VAL A 174 2.63 12.27 -29.59
CA VAL A 174 3.13 12.86 -28.33
C VAL A 174 3.92 14.14 -28.61
N ARG A 175 4.77 14.17 -29.64
CA ARG A 175 5.50 15.38 -30.00
C ARG A 175 4.56 16.51 -30.40
N HIS A 176 3.62 16.27 -31.31
CA HIS A 176 2.65 17.30 -31.74
C HIS A 176 1.88 17.87 -30.55
N TYR A 177 1.46 17.01 -29.62
CA TYR A 177 0.80 17.42 -28.39
C TYR A 177 1.69 18.31 -27.51
N LEU A 178 2.91 17.88 -27.22
CA LEU A 178 3.86 18.62 -26.39
C LEU A 178 4.35 19.92 -27.03
N ASP A 179 4.50 19.96 -28.36
CA ASP A 179 4.82 21.18 -29.12
C ASP A 179 3.63 22.18 -29.11
N ALA A 180 2.39 21.71 -29.27
CA ALA A 180 1.18 22.54 -29.23
C ALA A 180 0.86 23.07 -27.82
N TYR A 181 0.86 22.17 -26.83
CA TYR A 181 0.62 22.49 -25.42
C TYR A 181 1.74 23.37 -24.85
N GLY A 182 2.99 23.01 -25.13
CA GLY A 182 4.16 23.85 -24.82
C GLY A 182 4.16 25.19 -25.56
N GLY A 183 3.47 25.29 -26.70
CA GLY A 183 3.21 26.54 -27.40
C GLY A 183 2.31 27.50 -26.62
N ARG A 184 1.24 26.98 -25.99
CA ARG A 184 0.34 27.75 -25.11
C ARG A 184 1.03 28.20 -23.82
N LEU A 185 1.80 27.30 -23.18
CA LEU A 185 2.49 27.63 -21.94
C LEU A 185 3.70 28.59 -22.10
N LYS A 186 4.02 29.09 -23.30
CA LYS A 186 5.07 30.11 -23.50
C LYS A 186 4.83 31.42 -22.75
N ALA A 187 3.58 31.71 -22.36
CA ALA A 187 3.24 32.85 -21.52
C ALA A 187 3.60 32.65 -20.03
N ILE A 188 3.83 31.41 -19.60
CA ILE A 188 4.16 31.05 -18.21
C ILE A 188 5.70 31.06 -18.04
N PRO A 189 6.26 31.83 -17.09
CA PRO A 189 7.71 31.83 -16.87
C PRO A 189 8.23 30.47 -16.40
N SER A 190 9.42 30.09 -16.89
CA SER A 190 10.14 28.86 -16.49
C SER A 190 10.19 28.71 -14.96
N GLY A 191 9.96 27.49 -14.46
CA GLY A 191 9.96 27.19 -13.02
C GLY A 191 8.77 27.76 -12.23
N THR A 192 7.75 28.34 -12.88
CA THR A 192 6.50 28.74 -12.20
C THR A 192 5.67 27.53 -11.78
N ILE A 193 5.66 26.48 -12.61
CA ILE A 193 5.11 25.15 -12.30
C ILE A 193 6.25 24.28 -11.81
N ARG A 194 6.12 23.67 -10.62
CA ARG A 194 7.16 22.84 -9.99
C ARG A 194 7.29 21.49 -10.69
N ALA A 195 6.19 20.77 -10.92
CA ALA A 195 6.18 19.53 -11.68
C ALA A 195 4.97 19.42 -12.62
N PHE A 196 5.17 18.72 -13.73
CA PHE A 196 4.09 18.26 -14.60
C PHE A 196 3.73 16.81 -14.30
N PHE A 197 2.43 16.53 -14.15
CA PHE A 197 1.90 15.24 -13.72
C PHE A 197 1.31 14.42 -14.87
N HIS A 198 1.71 13.17 -15.01
CA HIS A 198 1.02 12.18 -15.83
C HIS A 198 0.20 11.24 -14.94
N ASP A 199 -1.12 11.33 -15.06
CA ASP A 199 -2.13 10.55 -14.36
C ASP A 199 -2.14 9.07 -14.76
N SER A 200 -2.88 8.22 -14.04
CA SER A 200 -2.96 6.78 -14.26
C SER A 200 -3.29 6.41 -15.71
N PHE A 201 -2.69 5.30 -16.19
CA PHE A 201 -2.77 4.94 -17.62
C PHE A 201 -4.12 4.32 -17.98
N GLU A 202 -5.07 5.15 -18.40
CA GLU A 202 -6.39 4.71 -18.85
C GLU A 202 -6.55 4.55 -20.38
N TYR A 203 -5.64 5.06 -21.21
CA TYR A 203 -5.74 5.01 -22.70
C TYR A 203 -6.08 3.60 -23.18
N THR A 204 -7.04 3.41 -24.09
CA THR A 204 -7.53 2.05 -24.42
C THR A 204 -6.70 1.33 -25.49
N GLY A 205 -5.88 2.05 -26.25
CA GLY A 205 -5.16 1.60 -27.43
C GLY A 205 -4.33 0.30 -27.33
N THR A 206 -4.29 -0.43 -28.45
CA THR A 206 -3.52 -1.67 -28.67
C THR A 206 -2.63 -1.63 -29.91
N GLY A 207 -2.21 -0.46 -30.37
CA GLY A 207 -1.31 -0.34 -31.51
C GLY A 207 -1.01 1.11 -31.87
N SER A 208 -0.15 1.29 -32.87
CA SER A 208 0.26 2.60 -33.38
C SER A 208 0.85 2.45 -34.78
N ALA A 209 0.97 3.53 -35.54
CA ALA A 209 1.55 3.51 -36.89
C ALA A 209 2.99 2.97 -36.89
N GLU A 210 3.81 3.34 -35.89
CA GLU A 210 5.19 2.88 -35.77
C GLU A 210 5.36 1.41 -35.34
N LEU A 211 4.29 0.71 -34.90
CA LEU A 211 4.36 -0.61 -34.25
C LEU A 211 5.15 -1.64 -35.07
N PHE A 212 4.84 -1.80 -36.36
CA PHE A 212 5.49 -2.82 -37.20
C PHE A 212 6.98 -2.53 -37.45
N GLU A 213 7.38 -1.26 -37.51
CA GLU A 213 8.79 -0.90 -37.64
C GLU A 213 9.53 -1.12 -36.32
N MET A 214 8.96 -0.62 -35.22
CA MET A 214 9.55 -0.71 -33.88
C MET A 214 9.70 -2.17 -33.43
N PHE A 215 8.68 -3.01 -33.65
CA PHE A 215 8.77 -4.45 -33.40
C PHE A 215 9.92 -5.08 -34.19
N ARG A 216 9.95 -4.86 -35.51
CA ARG A 216 10.99 -5.44 -36.39
C ARG A 216 12.40 -4.98 -35.98
N ARG A 217 12.54 -3.73 -35.56
CA ARG A 217 13.81 -3.13 -35.10
C ARG A 217 14.27 -3.69 -33.76
N ARG A 218 13.36 -3.92 -32.79
CA ARG A 218 13.72 -4.35 -31.43
C ARG A 218 13.75 -5.87 -31.25
N ARG A 219 12.78 -6.59 -31.81
CA ARG A 219 12.65 -8.06 -31.71
C ARG A 219 13.34 -8.81 -32.85
N GLY A 220 13.76 -8.12 -33.92
CA GLY A 220 14.58 -8.69 -34.99
C GLY A 220 13.85 -9.60 -36.00
N TYR A 221 12.52 -9.64 -35.99
CA TYR A 221 11.71 -10.35 -36.99
C TYR A 221 10.44 -9.60 -37.39
N ASP A 222 9.84 -9.99 -38.51
CA ASP A 222 8.70 -9.29 -39.11
C ASP A 222 7.36 -9.80 -38.57
N LEU A 223 6.74 -9.06 -37.63
CA LEU A 223 5.47 -9.39 -36.99
C LEU A 223 4.33 -9.69 -37.98
N ARG A 224 4.36 -9.12 -39.19
CA ARG A 224 3.32 -9.33 -40.22
C ARG A 224 3.25 -10.80 -40.68
N ARG A 225 4.32 -11.58 -40.47
CA ARG A 225 4.35 -13.03 -40.72
C ARG A 225 3.75 -13.87 -39.59
N TYR A 226 3.37 -13.24 -38.48
CA TYR A 226 2.96 -13.87 -37.23
C TYR A 226 1.59 -13.39 -36.71
N LEU A 227 0.82 -12.64 -37.51
CA LEU A 227 -0.47 -12.04 -37.14
C LEU A 227 -1.48 -13.04 -36.56
N ARG A 228 -1.56 -14.27 -37.10
CA ARG A 228 -2.41 -15.35 -36.57
C ARG A 228 -2.13 -15.68 -35.10
N PHE A 229 -0.86 -15.60 -34.67
CA PHE A 229 -0.46 -15.88 -33.30
C PHE A 229 -0.90 -14.74 -32.35
N LEU A 230 -1.08 -13.51 -32.85
CA LEU A 230 -1.72 -12.42 -32.09
C LEU A 230 -3.23 -12.68 -31.90
N LEU A 231 -3.90 -13.27 -32.91
CA LEU A 231 -5.28 -13.78 -32.78
C LEU A 231 -5.40 -15.00 -31.86
N GLY A 232 -4.28 -15.62 -31.47
CA GLY A 232 -4.24 -16.82 -30.62
C GLY A 232 -4.21 -18.14 -31.39
N GLU A 233 -4.08 -18.10 -32.72
CA GLU A 233 -4.04 -19.29 -33.56
C GLU A 233 -2.65 -19.94 -33.61
N GLY A 234 -2.60 -21.26 -33.39
CA GLY A 234 -1.41 -22.09 -33.58
C GLY A 234 -0.96 -22.78 -32.31
N ASP A 235 0.35 -23.02 -32.21
CA ASP A 235 0.97 -23.60 -31.02
C ASP A 235 0.96 -22.61 -29.84
N PRO A 236 0.51 -23.01 -28.62
CA PRO A 236 0.41 -22.10 -27.48
C PRO A 236 1.72 -21.45 -27.01
N ASP A 237 2.87 -22.15 -27.09
CA ASP A 237 4.18 -21.58 -26.73
C ASP A 237 4.58 -20.50 -27.74
N VAL A 238 4.32 -20.74 -29.03
CA VAL A 238 4.53 -19.74 -30.09
C VAL A 238 3.58 -18.54 -29.94
N VAL A 239 2.30 -18.78 -29.62
CA VAL A 239 1.32 -17.71 -29.32
C VAL A 239 1.80 -16.82 -28.17
N ALA A 240 2.11 -17.42 -27.02
CA ALA A 240 2.56 -16.68 -25.84
C ALA A 240 3.88 -15.92 -26.09
N ARG A 241 4.80 -16.48 -26.88
CA ARG A 241 6.05 -15.81 -27.27
C ARG A 241 5.85 -14.60 -28.18
N VAL A 242 5.04 -14.72 -29.24
CA VAL A 242 4.75 -13.59 -30.13
C VAL A 242 4.01 -12.49 -29.37
N LYS A 243 3.08 -12.85 -28.47
CA LYS A 243 2.40 -11.88 -27.59
C LYS A 243 3.34 -11.24 -26.57
N SER A 244 4.31 -11.98 -26.04
CA SER A 244 5.35 -11.44 -25.15
C SER A 244 6.26 -10.45 -25.87
N ASP A 245 6.77 -10.79 -27.06
CA ASP A 245 7.58 -9.89 -27.90
C ASP A 245 6.79 -8.61 -28.28
N TYR A 246 5.48 -8.75 -28.50
CA TYR A 246 4.58 -7.62 -28.80
C TYR A 246 4.37 -6.72 -27.57
N ARG A 247 4.12 -7.29 -26.38
CA ARG A 247 3.93 -6.54 -25.13
C ARG A 247 5.20 -5.79 -24.71
N GLU A 248 6.37 -6.42 -24.83
CA GLU A 248 7.67 -5.76 -24.62
C GLU A 248 7.88 -4.60 -25.61
N THR A 249 7.43 -4.76 -26.87
CA THR A 249 7.48 -3.66 -27.85
C THR A 249 6.57 -2.49 -27.46
N MET A 250 5.38 -2.75 -26.90
CA MET A 250 4.47 -1.71 -26.41
C MET A 250 4.99 -1.01 -25.14
N ASP A 251 5.64 -1.73 -24.21
CA ASP A 251 6.40 -1.13 -23.09
C ASP A 251 7.42 -0.13 -23.60
N GLU A 252 8.27 -0.58 -24.51
CA GLU A 252 9.38 0.22 -25.02
C GLU A 252 8.94 1.40 -25.88
N MET A 253 7.77 1.32 -26.54
CA MET A 253 7.15 2.46 -27.20
C MET A 253 6.61 3.45 -26.18
N LEU A 254 5.87 3.01 -25.15
CA LEU A 254 5.36 3.90 -24.10
C LEU A 254 6.48 4.64 -23.35
N LEU A 255 7.56 3.93 -23.00
CA LEU A 255 8.72 4.48 -22.31
C LEU A 255 9.48 5.51 -23.16
N ASP A 256 9.81 5.17 -24.41
CA ASP A 256 10.65 6.01 -25.28
C ASP A 256 9.86 7.09 -26.06
N HIS A 257 8.54 6.96 -26.20
CA HIS A 257 7.71 7.90 -26.97
C HIS A 257 6.84 8.81 -26.10
N LEU A 258 6.39 8.37 -24.92
CA LEU A 258 5.65 9.23 -23.96
C LEU A 258 6.52 9.71 -22.80
N LEU A 259 6.92 8.80 -21.89
CA LEU A 259 7.38 9.20 -20.56
C LEU A 259 8.75 9.88 -20.54
N ARG A 260 9.70 9.39 -21.35
CA ARG A 260 11.02 10.02 -21.51
C ARG A 260 10.90 11.39 -22.21
N PRO A 261 10.19 11.54 -23.34
CA PRO A 261 9.91 12.87 -23.92
C PRO A 261 9.19 13.84 -22.99
N LEU A 262 8.17 13.40 -22.26
CA LEU A 262 7.44 14.25 -21.29
C LEU A 262 8.36 14.75 -20.16
N THR A 263 9.26 13.90 -19.66
CA THR A 263 10.23 14.30 -18.63
C THR A 263 11.24 15.32 -19.17
N ALA A 264 11.78 15.09 -20.37
CA ALA A 264 12.68 16.06 -21.01
C ALA A 264 11.97 17.42 -21.27
N TRP A 265 10.72 17.38 -21.75
CA TRP A 265 9.89 18.56 -21.99
C TRP A 265 9.57 19.33 -20.70
N ALA A 266 9.41 18.64 -19.56
CA ALA A 266 9.29 19.30 -18.26
C ALA A 266 10.60 19.99 -17.85
N HIS A 267 11.74 19.31 -18.03
CA HIS A 267 13.07 19.85 -17.69
C HIS A 267 13.42 21.10 -18.51
N GLU A 268 13.07 21.13 -19.81
CA GLU A 268 13.19 22.33 -20.67
C GLU A 268 12.48 23.57 -20.11
N ARG A 269 11.47 23.39 -19.25
CA ARG A 269 10.64 24.46 -18.65
C ARG A 269 11.04 24.74 -17.20
N GLY A 270 12.12 24.14 -16.70
CA GLY A 270 12.57 24.25 -15.31
C GLY A 270 11.67 23.51 -14.32
N SER A 271 10.83 22.60 -14.80
CA SER A 271 9.89 21.78 -14.02
C SER A 271 10.39 20.34 -13.91
N ARG A 272 9.88 19.59 -12.93
CA ARG A 272 10.07 18.14 -12.79
C ARG A 272 8.96 17.35 -13.49
N SER A 273 9.11 16.04 -13.64
CA SER A 273 7.99 15.14 -13.98
C SER A 273 7.52 14.28 -12.80
N ARG A 274 6.20 14.07 -12.73
CA ARG A 274 5.54 13.13 -11.81
C ARG A 274 4.70 12.14 -12.64
N ASN A 275 4.66 10.86 -12.28
CA ASN A 275 4.00 9.84 -13.10
C ASN A 275 3.36 8.70 -12.29
N GLN A 276 2.07 8.47 -12.52
CA GLN A 276 1.37 7.23 -12.20
C GLN A 276 1.48 6.22 -13.35
N ALA A 277 2.45 5.31 -13.27
CA ALA A 277 2.69 4.29 -14.29
C ALA A 277 1.67 3.13 -14.30
N HIS A 278 0.83 3.00 -13.26
CA HIS A 278 -0.10 1.88 -13.13
C HIS A 278 -1.30 1.98 -14.10
N GLY A 279 -1.98 0.85 -14.34
CA GLY A 279 -2.96 0.67 -15.42
C GLY A 279 -2.34 0.44 -16.81
N SER A 280 -1.04 0.71 -16.95
CA SER A 280 -0.31 0.58 -18.21
C SER A 280 -0.03 -0.89 -18.58
N PRO A 281 0.27 -1.17 -19.87
CA PRO A 281 0.68 -2.49 -20.31
C PRO A 281 2.18 -2.80 -20.15
N GLY A 282 2.97 -1.81 -19.69
CA GLY A 282 4.43 -1.89 -19.64
C GLY A 282 5.01 -2.23 -18.26
N ASN A 283 6.33 -2.25 -18.17
CA ASN A 283 7.04 -2.55 -16.93
C ASN A 283 6.93 -1.37 -15.96
N LEU A 284 6.01 -1.45 -15.01
CA LEU A 284 5.73 -0.43 -14.00
C LEU A 284 6.99 0.19 -13.37
N LEU A 285 8.00 -0.62 -13.02
CA LEU A 285 9.21 -0.12 -12.36
C LEU A 285 10.00 0.83 -13.26
N ASP A 286 10.07 0.53 -14.56
CA ASP A 286 10.82 1.31 -15.53
C ASP A 286 10.07 2.57 -15.97
N LEU A 287 8.74 2.45 -16.09
CA LEU A 287 7.84 3.56 -16.38
C LEU A 287 7.76 4.55 -15.20
N TYR A 288 7.81 4.07 -13.96
CA TYR A 288 7.98 4.90 -12.77
C TYR A 288 9.35 5.60 -12.78
N ALA A 289 10.44 4.85 -12.92
CA ALA A 289 11.81 5.37 -12.89
C ALA A 289 12.13 6.41 -13.98
N ALA A 290 11.35 6.42 -15.08
CA ALA A 290 11.43 7.43 -16.13
C ALA A 290 11.09 8.86 -15.64
N SER A 291 10.33 9.00 -14.55
CA SER A 291 9.95 10.28 -13.94
C SER A 291 10.87 10.70 -12.79
N ASP A 292 10.87 12.00 -12.44
CA ASP A 292 11.63 12.48 -11.27
C ASP A 292 10.96 12.13 -9.94
N ILE A 293 9.63 12.04 -9.94
CA ILE A 293 8.79 11.69 -8.80
C ILE A 293 7.83 10.56 -9.23
N PRO A 294 8.15 9.29 -8.97
CA PRO A 294 7.20 8.20 -9.08
C PRO A 294 6.00 8.41 -8.15
N GLU A 295 4.79 8.28 -8.66
CA GLU A 295 3.54 8.44 -7.90
C GLU A 295 2.70 7.17 -7.91
N THR A 296 2.25 6.71 -6.75
CA THR A 296 1.28 5.61 -6.63
C THR A 296 -0.10 6.14 -6.22
N GLU A 297 -1.02 5.24 -5.94
CA GLU A 297 -2.37 5.52 -5.45
C GLU A 297 -2.63 4.65 -4.20
N LEU A 298 -3.46 5.13 -3.27
CA LEU A 298 -4.21 4.30 -2.34
C LEU A 298 -5.70 4.40 -2.67
N PHE A 299 -6.21 3.35 -3.30
CA PHE A 299 -7.62 3.21 -3.71
C PHE A 299 -8.39 2.29 -2.75
N GLY A 300 -9.60 2.71 -2.38
CA GLY A 300 -10.57 1.88 -1.67
C GLY A 300 -10.34 1.79 -0.15
N PRO A 301 -11.26 1.12 0.57
CA PRO A 301 -11.16 0.94 2.01
C PRO A 301 -9.90 0.15 2.44
N LEU A 302 -9.38 0.46 3.63
CA LEU A 302 -8.19 -0.20 4.19
C LEU A 302 -8.42 -1.69 4.44
N GLY A 303 -7.46 -2.52 4.03
CA GLY A 303 -7.55 -3.98 4.13
C GLY A 303 -8.38 -4.64 3.01
N GLY A 304 -8.89 -3.86 2.06
CA GLY A 304 -9.40 -4.37 0.79
C GLY A 304 -8.30 -4.92 -0.12
N THR A 305 -8.68 -5.53 -1.26
CA THR A 305 -7.73 -6.03 -2.27
C THR A 305 -6.98 -4.93 -3.01
N ASP A 306 -7.56 -3.74 -3.04
CA ASP A 306 -7.17 -2.64 -3.95
C ASP A 306 -6.29 -1.60 -3.22
N SER A 307 -6.21 -1.69 -1.89
CA SER A 307 -5.35 -0.91 -1.01
C SER A 307 -4.14 -1.71 -0.50
N ASP A 308 -3.62 -2.67 -1.29
CA ASP A 308 -2.45 -3.49 -0.90
C ASP A 308 -1.13 -2.68 -0.99
N PRO A 309 -0.42 -2.42 0.13
CA PRO A 309 0.83 -1.66 0.13
C PRO A 309 1.95 -2.32 -0.69
N LEU A 310 1.86 -3.62 -1.01
CA LEU A 310 2.81 -4.29 -1.90
C LEU A 310 2.70 -3.79 -3.35
N ILE A 311 1.56 -3.22 -3.74
CA ILE A 311 1.42 -2.53 -5.03
C ILE A 311 2.00 -1.13 -4.96
N SER A 312 1.71 -0.37 -3.89
CA SER A 312 2.31 0.95 -3.63
C SER A 312 3.85 0.89 -3.62
N LYS A 313 4.41 -0.24 -3.14
CA LYS A 313 5.85 -0.52 -3.21
C LYS A 313 6.46 -0.50 -4.61
N PHE A 314 5.72 -0.62 -5.72
CA PHE A 314 6.31 -0.52 -7.06
C PHE A 314 6.85 0.90 -7.36
N ALA A 315 6.13 1.95 -6.97
CA ALA A 315 6.59 3.32 -7.17
C ALA A 315 7.80 3.65 -6.27
N SER A 316 7.75 3.26 -4.99
CA SER A 316 8.88 3.50 -4.06
C SER A 316 10.10 2.69 -4.44
N SER A 317 9.95 1.43 -4.88
CA SER A 317 11.08 0.62 -5.34
C SER A 317 11.76 1.23 -6.57
N ALA A 318 10.96 1.70 -7.54
CA ALA A 318 11.48 2.39 -8.72
C ALA A 318 12.23 3.68 -8.34
N ALA A 319 11.68 4.47 -7.42
CA ALA A 319 12.35 5.66 -6.88
C ALA A 319 13.67 5.31 -6.17
N HIS A 320 13.64 4.35 -5.24
CA HIS A 320 14.78 3.93 -4.43
C HIS A 320 15.93 3.39 -5.30
N VAL A 321 15.64 2.54 -6.28
CA VAL A 321 16.66 1.97 -7.18
C VAL A 321 17.14 2.99 -8.21
N ALA A 322 16.28 3.90 -8.69
CA ALA A 322 16.67 4.98 -9.60
C ALA A 322 17.29 6.22 -8.90
N GLY A 323 17.47 6.19 -7.57
CA GLY A 323 18.07 7.29 -6.81
C GLY A 323 17.21 8.54 -6.69
N ARG A 324 15.88 8.43 -6.83
CA ARG A 324 14.93 9.54 -6.67
C ARG A 324 14.66 9.80 -5.19
N GLY A 325 14.75 11.06 -4.75
CA GLY A 325 14.55 11.45 -3.35
C GLY A 325 13.09 11.49 -2.88
N LEU A 326 12.13 11.55 -3.81
CA LEU A 326 10.70 11.57 -3.53
C LEU A 326 10.00 10.38 -4.17
N THR A 327 9.03 9.82 -3.46
CA THR A 327 7.96 8.96 -3.98
C THR A 327 6.66 9.50 -3.44
N SER A 328 5.71 9.83 -4.31
CA SER A 328 4.43 10.38 -3.89
C SER A 328 3.31 9.35 -3.99
N ALA A 329 2.18 9.68 -3.39
CA ALA A 329 0.96 8.91 -3.55
C ALA A 329 -0.26 9.82 -3.58
N GLU A 330 -1.11 9.58 -4.55
CA GLU A 330 -2.51 9.95 -4.51
C GLU A 330 -3.18 9.20 -3.34
N THR A 331 -3.82 9.96 -2.44
CA THR A 331 -4.15 9.47 -1.10
C THR A 331 -5.60 9.76 -0.75
N GLY A 332 -6.36 8.70 -0.43
CA GLY A 332 -7.73 8.79 0.08
C GLY A 332 -8.81 8.45 -0.95
N THR A 333 -8.44 8.12 -2.19
CA THR A 333 -9.35 7.77 -3.27
C THR A 333 -10.24 6.58 -2.85
N TRP A 334 -11.55 6.80 -2.74
CA TRP A 334 -12.56 5.83 -2.29
C TRP A 334 -12.29 5.14 -0.94
N LEU A 335 -11.59 5.81 -0.01
CA LEU A 335 -11.29 5.29 1.33
C LEU A 335 -12.54 4.95 2.18
N GLY A 336 -13.67 5.58 1.83
CA GLY A 336 -15.02 5.34 2.34
C GLY A 336 -16.03 6.18 1.55
N GLU A 337 -17.31 6.18 1.94
CA GLU A 337 -18.30 7.08 1.32
C GLU A 337 -17.98 8.54 1.61
N HIS A 338 -18.35 9.45 0.69
CA HIS A 338 -18.20 10.89 0.88
C HIS A 338 -18.73 11.33 2.27
N PHE A 339 -18.04 12.26 2.93
CA PHE A 339 -18.42 12.78 4.26
C PHE A 339 -18.45 11.77 5.42
N THR A 340 -18.11 10.48 5.19
CA THR A 340 -18.02 9.43 6.23
C THR A 340 -16.59 9.13 6.67
N VAL A 341 -15.59 9.55 5.88
CA VAL A 341 -14.18 9.26 6.12
C VAL A 341 -13.62 10.10 7.27
N THR A 342 -13.01 9.42 8.24
CA THR A 342 -12.44 10.03 9.45
C THR A 342 -10.96 10.39 9.29
N LEU A 343 -10.49 11.35 10.10
CA LEU A 343 -9.05 11.66 10.23
C LEU A 343 -8.23 10.45 10.74
N ASP A 344 -8.86 9.52 11.45
CA ASP A 344 -8.27 8.25 11.89
C ASP A 344 -8.04 7.28 10.72
N GLN A 345 -9.00 7.15 9.80
CA GLN A 345 -8.83 6.38 8.55
C GLN A 345 -7.76 7.00 7.66
N LEU A 346 -7.76 8.33 7.50
CA LEU A 346 -6.75 9.04 6.71
C LEU A 346 -5.35 8.88 7.32
N LYS A 347 -5.20 8.93 8.65
CA LYS A 347 -3.92 8.58 9.31
C LYS A 347 -3.48 7.16 8.97
N GLN A 348 -4.36 6.16 9.12
CA GLN A 348 -4.00 4.76 8.84
C GLN A 348 -3.64 4.52 7.37
N ALA A 349 -4.31 5.20 6.43
CA ALA A 349 -3.98 5.17 5.00
C ALA A 349 -2.57 5.73 4.71
N VAL A 350 -2.26 6.89 5.28
CA VAL A 350 -0.95 7.53 5.16
C VAL A 350 0.15 6.70 5.85
N ASP A 351 -0.11 6.16 7.04
CA ASP A 351 0.83 5.26 7.73
C ASP A 351 1.18 4.03 6.88
N GLN A 352 0.18 3.46 6.20
CA GLN A 352 0.36 2.34 5.28
C GLN A 352 1.23 2.73 4.07
N LEU A 353 0.99 3.90 3.48
CA LEU A 353 1.81 4.45 2.40
C LEU A 353 3.26 4.68 2.85
N PHE A 354 3.46 5.26 4.05
CA PHE A 354 4.79 5.48 4.63
C PHE A 354 5.58 4.19 4.81
N VAL A 355 5.00 3.11 5.35
CA VAL A 355 5.71 1.82 5.45
C VAL A 355 5.97 1.16 4.10
N SER A 356 5.21 1.50 3.05
CA SER A 356 5.54 1.09 1.67
C SER A 356 6.72 1.87 1.07
N GLY A 357 7.12 3.01 1.65
CA GLY A 357 8.23 3.85 1.20
C GLY A 357 7.82 5.12 0.44
N VAL A 358 6.52 5.42 0.37
CA VAL A 358 6.03 6.75 -0.04
C VAL A 358 6.49 7.78 1.00
N ASN A 359 6.86 8.98 0.54
CA ASN A 359 7.29 10.08 1.41
C ASN A 359 6.76 11.47 0.97
N HIS A 360 5.82 11.55 0.02
CA HIS A 360 5.20 12.81 -0.45
C HIS A 360 3.69 12.63 -0.75
N VAL A 361 2.84 12.74 0.29
CA VAL A 361 1.37 12.60 0.20
C VAL A 361 0.72 13.72 -0.62
N ILE A 362 -0.03 13.32 -1.64
CA ILE A 362 -0.97 14.17 -2.37
C ILE A 362 -2.39 13.67 -2.05
N TYR A 363 -3.20 14.48 -1.37
CA TYR A 363 -4.60 14.13 -1.13
C TYR A 363 -5.43 14.16 -2.42
N HIS A 364 -6.36 13.22 -2.52
CA HIS A 364 -7.39 13.14 -3.56
C HIS A 364 -8.77 13.36 -2.91
N GLY A 365 -9.24 14.59 -2.80
CA GLY A 365 -8.59 15.84 -3.24
C GLY A 365 -9.14 17.05 -2.49
N THR A 366 -9.18 18.21 -3.13
CA THR A 366 -9.95 19.37 -2.65
C THR A 366 -10.56 20.08 -3.86
N ALA A 367 -11.88 20.11 -3.99
CA ALA A 367 -12.51 20.94 -5.02
C ALA A 367 -12.35 22.44 -4.70
N TYR A 368 -12.02 23.24 -5.73
CA TYR A 368 -12.24 24.69 -5.66
C TYR A 368 -13.74 24.97 -5.51
N SER A 369 -14.12 25.89 -4.64
CA SER A 369 -15.51 26.27 -4.43
C SER A 369 -15.63 27.69 -3.87
N PRO A 370 -16.04 28.67 -4.71
CA PRO A 370 -16.00 30.09 -4.38
C PRO A 370 -16.93 30.41 -3.19
N ARG A 371 -16.60 31.44 -2.40
CA ARG A 371 -17.21 31.73 -1.08
C ARG A 371 -18.75 31.76 -1.09
N GLU A 372 -19.34 32.28 -2.15
CA GLU A 372 -20.78 32.38 -2.40
C GLU A 372 -21.48 31.03 -2.63
N ALA A 373 -20.74 29.96 -2.95
CA ALA A 373 -21.30 28.63 -3.14
C ALA A 373 -21.89 28.07 -1.83
N ALA A 374 -23.19 27.77 -1.86
CA ALA A 374 -23.94 27.23 -0.73
C ALA A 374 -23.37 25.89 -0.25
N TRP A 375 -23.37 25.67 1.07
CA TRP A 375 -22.87 24.44 1.71
C TRP A 375 -23.58 23.19 1.15
N PRO A 376 -22.86 22.09 0.82
CA PRO A 376 -21.45 21.80 1.13
C PRO A 376 -20.41 22.50 0.23
N GLY A 377 -20.83 23.28 -0.76
CA GLY A 377 -19.94 23.87 -1.77
C GLY A 377 -19.84 22.99 -3.02
N TRP A 378 -18.82 23.21 -3.82
CA TRP A 378 -18.46 22.36 -4.95
C TRP A 378 -17.59 21.21 -4.47
N LEU A 379 -17.69 20.08 -5.17
CA LEU A 379 -17.10 18.81 -4.76
C LEU A 379 -16.62 18.03 -5.97
N PHE A 380 -15.62 17.19 -5.77
CA PHE A 380 -15.22 16.20 -6.77
C PHE A 380 -16.10 14.93 -6.72
N TYR A 381 -16.32 14.24 -7.85
CA TYR A 381 -17.29 13.13 -7.88
C TYR A 381 -16.92 11.93 -7.00
N ALA A 382 -15.62 11.75 -6.70
CA ALA A 382 -15.10 10.63 -5.96
C ALA A 382 -14.56 11.03 -4.58
N SER A 383 -14.82 10.17 -3.60
CA SER A 383 -14.29 10.29 -2.24
C SER A 383 -12.75 10.14 -2.27
N THR A 384 -11.94 10.73 -1.39
CA THR A 384 -12.30 11.54 -0.22
C THR A 384 -12.02 13.02 -0.50
N ASP A 385 -13.02 13.78 -0.93
CA ASP A 385 -12.85 15.22 -1.13
C ASP A 385 -12.69 15.94 0.23
N LEU A 386 -11.50 16.46 0.52
CA LEU A 386 -11.18 17.24 1.71
C LEU A 386 -11.57 18.69 1.49
N ASN A 387 -12.81 19.01 1.87
CA ASN A 387 -13.42 20.31 1.62
C ASN A 387 -13.23 21.28 2.81
N PRO A 388 -12.82 22.54 2.61
CA PRO A 388 -12.74 23.57 3.65
C PRO A 388 -14.04 23.87 4.41
N ARG A 389 -15.20 23.47 3.87
CA ARG A 389 -16.53 23.58 4.49
C ARG A 389 -16.93 22.35 5.32
N ASP A 390 -16.16 21.27 5.32
CA ASP A 390 -16.44 20.09 6.14
C ASP A 390 -16.07 20.31 7.61
N ALA A 391 -16.86 19.71 8.50
CA ALA A 391 -16.68 19.88 9.95
C ALA A 391 -15.26 19.52 10.42
N LEU A 392 -14.69 18.42 9.92
CA LEU A 392 -13.35 17.93 10.30
C LEU A 392 -12.19 18.82 9.78
N TRP A 393 -12.43 19.77 8.86
CA TRP A 393 -11.40 20.71 8.38
C TRP A 393 -10.76 21.51 9.53
N ARG A 394 -11.53 21.80 10.59
CA ARG A 394 -11.08 22.46 11.82
C ARG A 394 -9.85 21.79 12.46
N ASP A 395 -9.78 20.46 12.37
CA ASP A 395 -8.88 19.61 13.13
C ASP A 395 -7.90 18.81 12.23
N LEU A 396 -8.14 18.79 10.91
CA LEU A 396 -7.19 18.36 9.86
C LEU A 396 -5.75 18.92 10.00
N PRO A 397 -5.49 20.17 10.46
CA PRO A 397 -4.13 20.69 10.60
C PRO A 397 -3.27 19.93 11.63
N ALA A 398 -3.89 19.13 12.50
CA ALA A 398 -3.17 18.21 13.39
C ALA A 398 -2.64 16.98 12.64
N LEU A 399 -3.43 16.42 11.71
CA LEU A 399 -3.01 15.35 10.81
C LEU A 399 -1.93 15.84 9.84
N ASN A 400 -2.11 17.02 9.23
CA ASN A 400 -1.11 17.58 8.31
C ASN A 400 0.24 17.83 9.01
N ARG A 401 0.24 18.28 10.27
CA ARG A 401 1.47 18.43 11.09
C ARG A 401 2.10 17.08 11.46
N TYR A 402 1.30 16.05 11.71
CA TYR A 402 1.79 14.68 11.91
C TYR A 402 2.50 14.19 10.62
N ILE A 403 1.86 14.36 9.46
CA ILE A 403 2.42 14.03 8.14
C ILE A 403 3.75 14.76 7.94
N ALA A 404 3.78 16.08 8.13
CA ALA A 404 4.98 16.89 7.95
C ALA A 404 6.22 16.36 8.71
N ARG A 405 6.03 15.95 9.97
CA ARG A 405 7.09 15.38 10.82
C ARG A 405 7.56 14.00 10.35
N VAL A 406 6.67 13.15 9.85
CA VAL A 406 7.06 11.84 9.32
C VAL A 406 7.75 11.99 7.96
N GLN A 407 7.21 12.82 7.06
CA GLN A 407 7.80 13.04 5.74
C GLN A 407 9.17 13.74 5.84
N SER A 408 9.38 14.69 6.74
CA SER A 408 10.72 15.30 6.89
C SER A 408 11.78 14.27 7.33
N ILE A 409 11.39 13.26 8.12
CA ILE A 409 12.24 12.10 8.46
C ILE A 409 12.41 11.13 7.27
N LEU A 410 11.35 10.84 6.51
CA LEU A 410 11.38 9.94 5.34
C LEU A 410 12.01 10.56 4.07
N GLN A 411 12.16 11.88 4.01
CA GLN A 411 12.87 12.60 2.94
C GLN A 411 14.34 12.88 3.28
N SER A 412 14.69 13.02 4.56
CA SER A 412 16.07 13.36 4.99
C SER A 412 17.05 12.18 5.13
N GLY A 413 16.59 10.95 4.89
CA GLY A 413 17.40 9.73 4.89
C GLY A 413 17.30 8.94 3.58
N GLN A 414 18.28 8.07 3.33
CA GLN A 414 18.30 7.18 2.17
C GLN A 414 17.56 5.86 2.44
N PRO A 415 16.99 5.18 1.43
CA PRO A 415 16.36 3.87 1.60
C PRO A 415 17.35 2.82 2.10
N ASP A 416 16.92 1.95 3.01
CA ASP A 416 17.82 1.02 3.72
C ASP A 416 17.33 -0.43 3.67
N ASN A 417 16.88 -0.86 2.49
CA ASN A 417 16.34 -2.18 2.23
C ASN A 417 17.44 -3.22 1.92
N ASP A 418 17.47 -4.32 2.66
CA ASP A 418 18.50 -5.36 2.59
C ASP A 418 18.42 -6.24 1.32
N VAL A 419 17.26 -6.29 0.65
CA VAL A 419 16.96 -7.18 -0.49
C VAL A 419 16.45 -6.42 -1.71
N LEU A 420 16.93 -6.77 -2.90
CA LEU A 420 16.28 -6.46 -4.17
C LEU A 420 15.48 -7.67 -4.66
N LEU A 421 14.15 -7.57 -4.74
CA LEU A 421 13.27 -8.63 -5.25
C LEU A 421 13.06 -8.45 -6.75
N TYR A 422 13.61 -9.34 -7.57
CA TYR A 422 13.41 -9.29 -9.03
C TYR A 422 11.95 -9.55 -9.40
N TRP A 423 11.39 -8.70 -10.29
CA TRP A 423 10.06 -8.91 -10.86
C TRP A 423 10.16 -9.58 -12.24
N PRO A 424 9.78 -10.86 -12.39
CA PRO A 424 9.75 -11.56 -13.67
C PRO A 424 8.55 -11.11 -14.53
N VAL A 425 8.59 -9.89 -15.09
CA VAL A 425 7.50 -9.35 -15.94
C VAL A 425 7.19 -10.24 -17.14
N TYR A 426 8.15 -11.01 -17.63
CA TYR A 426 7.96 -11.99 -18.69
C TYR A 426 7.04 -13.16 -18.31
N ASP A 427 6.93 -13.51 -17.02
CA ASP A 427 5.94 -14.50 -16.55
C ASP A 427 4.52 -13.91 -16.41
N ASN A 428 4.37 -12.59 -16.61
CA ASN A 428 3.09 -11.95 -16.91
C ASN A 428 2.85 -11.83 -18.43
N TRP A 429 3.88 -11.52 -19.22
CA TRP A 429 3.73 -11.32 -20.66
C TRP A 429 3.73 -12.61 -21.51
N HIS A 430 4.25 -13.73 -21.01
CA HIS A 430 4.10 -15.06 -21.63
C HIS A 430 2.70 -15.62 -21.30
N ASP A 431 1.69 -15.06 -21.98
CA ASP A 431 0.28 -15.37 -21.78
C ASP A 431 -0.45 -15.32 -23.13
N THR A 432 -1.35 -16.27 -23.39
CA THR A 432 -2.05 -16.42 -24.68
C THR A 432 -3.27 -15.49 -24.84
N THR A 433 -3.74 -14.85 -23.76
CA THR A 433 -5.01 -14.11 -23.68
C THR A 433 -4.88 -12.69 -24.20
N GLY A 434 -5.79 -12.26 -25.09
CA GLY A 434 -5.85 -10.87 -25.58
C GLY A 434 -4.57 -10.36 -26.27
N LEU A 435 -4.40 -9.04 -26.34
CA LEU A 435 -3.16 -8.38 -26.75
C LEU A 435 -2.56 -7.58 -25.60
N ARG A 436 -3.36 -6.64 -25.07
CA ARG A 436 -3.06 -5.87 -23.86
C ARG A 436 -3.17 -6.74 -22.61
N LEU A 437 -2.32 -6.47 -21.64
CA LEU A 437 -2.41 -6.95 -20.26
C LEU A 437 -2.08 -5.75 -19.37
N SER A 438 -3.04 -5.26 -18.59
CA SER A 438 -2.90 -4.03 -17.79
C SER A 438 -2.45 -4.33 -16.37
N PHE A 439 -1.45 -3.61 -15.87
CA PHE A 439 -1.00 -3.71 -14.47
C PHE A 439 -1.71 -2.65 -13.60
N ALA A 440 -3.01 -2.82 -13.38
CA ALA A 440 -3.84 -1.94 -12.53
C ALA A 440 -3.55 -2.15 -11.03
N VAL A 441 -3.89 -1.16 -10.19
CA VAL A 441 -3.76 -1.27 -8.72
C VAL A 441 -4.94 -2.02 -8.09
N HIS A 442 -6.15 -1.81 -8.60
CA HIS A 442 -7.35 -2.54 -8.18
C HIS A 442 -7.27 -4.01 -8.65
N GLN A 443 -7.68 -4.94 -7.78
CA GLN A 443 -7.74 -6.39 -8.00
C GLN A 443 -6.51 -6.96 -8.74
N PRO A 444 -5.28 -6.79 -8.19
CA PRO A 444 -4.02 -7.00 -8.92
C PRO A 444 -3.65 -8.50 -9.02
N SER A 445 -4.49 -9.28 -9.71
CA SER A 445 -4.31 -10.71 -9.97
C SER A 445 -2.97 -11.02 -10.65
N TRP A 446 -2.51 -10.11 -11.52
CA TRP A 446 -1.19 -10.09 -12.15
C TRP A 446 -0.03 -10.17 -11.15
N PHE A 447 -0.23 -9.73 -9.92
CA PHE A 447 0.74 -9.81 -8.82
C PHE A 447 0.37 -10.91 -7.82
N HIS A 448 -0.86 -10.89 -7.30
CA HIS A 448 -1.32 -11.78 -6.22
C HIS A 448 -1.28 -13.26 -6.56
N GLN A 449 -1.45 -13.63 -7.85
CA GLN A 449 -1.48 -15.03 -8.31
C GLN A 449 -0.12 -15.51 -8.87
N LYS A 450 0.92 -14.67 -8.87
CA LYS A 450 2.26 -15.01 -9.39
C LYS A 450 3.25 -15.27 -8.23
N PRO A 451 4.32 -16.06 -8.44
CA PRO A 451 5.30 -16.38 -7.39
C PRO A 451 5.93 -15.14 -6.72
N VAL A 452 6.14 -14.06 -7.47
CA VAL A 452 6.66 -12.79 -6.94
C VAL A 452 5.75 -12.19 -5.85
N GLY A 453 4.42 -12.31 -5.97
CA GLY A 453 3.48 -11.80 -4.98
C GLY A 453 3.40 -12.66 -3.71
N ALA A 454 3.62 -13.97 -3.84
CA ALA A 454 3.80 -14.85 -2.69
C ALA A 454 5.08 -14.51 -1.92
N VAL A 455 6.22 -14.41 -2.61
CA VAL A 455 7.52 -14.08 -2.01
C VAL A 455 7.50 -12.68 -1.36
N ALA A 456 6.99 -11.65 -2.06
CA ALA A 456 6.85 -10.31 -1.50
C ALA A 456 6.01 -10.27 -0.22
N ARG A 457 4.95 -11.07 -0.16
CA ARG A 457 4.09 -11.19 1.03
C ARG A 457 4.79 -11.90 2.18
N GLU A 458 5.59 -12.95 1.92
CA GLU A 458 6.43 -13.60 2.93
C GLU A 458 7.47 -12.63 3.50
N LEU A 459 8.20 -11.88 2.64
CA LEU A 459 9.15 -10.84 3.05
C LEU A 459 8.50 -9.80 3.98
N TRP A 460 7.35 -9.28 3.56
CA TRP A 460 6.59 -8.24 4.27
C TRP A 460 6.03 -8.71 5.62
N GLN A 461 5.53 -9.95 5.67
CA GLN A 461 5.00 -10.54 6.91
C GLN A 461 6.12 -10.92 7.89
N ALA A 462 7.30 -11.30 7.41
CA ALA A 462 8.46 -11.61 8.24
C ALA A 462 9.30 -10.37 8.62
N GLY A 463 9.03 -9.19 8.04
CA GLY A 463 9.75 -7.95 8.35
C GLY A 463 11.11 -7.81 7.66
N TYR A 464 11.29 -8.38 6.47
CA TYR A 464 12.45 -8.10 5.61
C TYR A 464 12.23 -6.79 4.84
N GLY A 465 13.18 -5.86 4.91
CA GLY A 465 13.20 -4.66 4.06
C GLY A 465 13.61 -5.03 2.62
N PHE A 466 12.78 -4.69 1.64
CA PHE A 466 13.06 -4.97 0.23
C PHE A 466 12.54 -3.89 -0.70
N ASP A 467 13.12 -3.80 -1.90
CA ASP A 467 12.58 -3.07 -3.06
C ASP A 467 12.50 -4.02 -4.27
N TYR A 468 11.53 -3.82 -5.15
CA TYR A 468 11.45 -4.53 -6.43
C TYR A 468 12.50 -4.04 -7.43
N VAL A 469 12.92 -4.90 -8.36
CA VAL A 469 13.83 -4.52 -9.45
C VAL A 469 13.49 -5.22 -10.78
N SER A 470 13.59 -4.49 -11.89
CA SER A 470 13.41 -4.96 -13.26
C SER A 470 14.73 -5.38 -13.93
N ASP A 471 14.66 -6.01 -15.10
CA ASP A 471 15.82 -6.25 -15.98
C ASP A 471 16.61 -4.96 -16.30
N ARG A 472 15.88 -3.87 -16.55
CA ARG A 472 16.41 -2.57 -16.97
C ARG A 472 17.13 -1.88 -15.79
N LEU A 473 16.51 -1.85 -14.61
CA LEU A 473 17.13 -1.33 -13.38
C LEU A 473 18.31 -2.19 -12.88
N LEU A 474 18.23 -3.53 -13.00
CA LEU A 474 19.37 -4.43 -12.69
C LEU A 474 20.60 -4.16 -13.55
N ARG A 475 20.39 -3.72 -14.80
CA ARG A 475 21.47 -3.38 -15.74
C ARG A 475 21.98 -1.95 -15.53
N ASP A 476 21.07 -0.99 -15.45
CA ASP A 476 21.40 0.44 -15.57
C ASP A 476 21.65 1.15 -14.22
N ASN A 477 21.10 0.62 -13.12
CA ASN A 477 21.09 1.32 -11.81
C ASN A 477 21.77 0.54 -10.68
N VAL A 478 21.68 -0.78 -10.63
CA VAL A 478 22.33 -1.59 -9.59
C VAL A 478 23.83 -1.75 -9.89
N SER A 479 24.71 -1.16 -9.08
CA SER A 479 26.16 -1.27 -9.31
C SER A 479 26.72 -2.64 -8.95
N ALA A 480 27.72 -3.10 -9.70
CA ALA A 480 28.49 -4.29 -9.37
C ALA A 480 29.36 -4.12 -8.10
N SER A 481 29.62 -2.88 -7.66
CA SER A 481 30.33 -2.63 -6.40
C SER A 481 29.45 -2.77 -5.15
N GLU A 482 28.12 -2.88 -5.30
CA GLU A 482 27.17 -2.92 -4.19
C GLU A 482 26.95 -4.36 -3.71
N ARG A 483 27.32 -4.64 -2.46
CA ARG A 483 27.06 -5.93 -1.80
C ARG A 483 25.60 -6.04 -1.34
N ARG A 484 24.66 -6.10 -2.28
CA ARG A 484 23.24 -6.38 -2.01
C ARG A 484 22.93 -7.88 -2.03
N THR A 485 21.80 -8.24 -1.41
CA THR A 485 21.14 -9.51 -1.69
C THR A 485 20.11 -9.30 -2.80
N ILE A 486 20.15 -10.12 -3.85
CA ILE A 486 19.17 -10.09 -4.95
C ILE A 486 18.38 -11.39 -4.91
N LEU A 487 17.09 -11.29 -4.63
CA LEU A 487 16.17 -12.42 -4.54
C LEU A 487 15.38 -12.55 -5.85
N VAL A 488 15.59 -13.67 -6.54
CA VAL A 488 14.86 -14.06 -7.74
C VAL A 488 13.76 -15.04 -7.31
N PRO A 489 12.47 -14.67 -7.35
CA PRO A 489 11.39 -15.60 -7.10
C PRO A 489 11.36 -16.66 -8.22
N ARG A 490 10.62 -17.75 -8.02
CA ARG A 490 10.43 -18.78 -9.05
C ARG A 490 10.06 -18.15 -10.39
N THR A 491 10.99 -18.17 -11.33
CA THR A 491 10.92 -17.51 -12.64
C THR A 491 10.92 -18.56 -13.73
N ASP A 492 9.94 -18.52 -14.63
CA ASP A 492 9.85 -19.45 -15.74
C ASP A 492 10.47 -18.84 -17.01
N HIS A 493 10.39 -17.53 -17.23
CA HIS A 493 11.04 -16.82 -18.35
C HIS A 493 11.97 -15.69 -17.90
N MET A 494 13.26 -15.75 -18.28
CA MET A 494 14.24 -14.68 -18.04
C MET A 494 15.12 -14.44 -19.28
N PRO A 495 15.40 -13.18 -19.67
CA PRO A 495 16.41 -12.88 -20.69
C PRO A 495 17.79 -13.44 -20.32
N VAL A 496 18.55 -13.90 -21.32
CA VAL A 496 19.90 -14.44 -21.12
C VAL A 496 20.80 -13.36 -20.50
N GLU A 497 20.61 -12.13 -20.97
CA GLU A 497 21.30 -10.92 -20.58
C GLU A 497 21.07 -10.59 -19.10
N THR A 498 19.84 -10.76 -18.61
CA THR A 498 19.48 -10.58 -17.18
C THR A 498 20.09 -11.68 -16.31
N PHE A 499 20.05 -12.95 -16.75
CA PHE A 499 20.69 -14.05 -16.03
C PHE A 499 22.23 -13.88 -15.95
N VAL A 500 22.87 -13.45 -17.04
CA VAL A 500 24.30 -13.12 -17.05
C VAL A 500 24.60 -11.93 -16.14
N ARG A 501 23.78 -10.86 -16.16
CA ARG A 501 23.92 -9.71 -15.26
C ARG A 501 23.87 -10.11 -13.79
N LEU A 502 22.95 -11.00 -13.40
CA LEU A 502 22.89 -11.53 -12.04
C LEU A 502 24.19 -12.27 -11.66
N LEU A 503 24.74 -13.08 -12.57
CA LEU A 503 26.04 -13.75 -12.33
C LEU A 503 27.20 -12.76 -12.25
N ASP A 504 27.20 -11.66 -13.01
CA ASP A 504 28.23 -10.61 -12.93
C ASP A 504 28.17 -9.81 -11.62
N LEU A 505 26.96 -9.51 -11.13
CA LEU A 505 26.76 -8.93 -9.81
C LEU A 505 27.25 -9.89 -8.71
N ALA A 506 26.98 -11.20 -8.84
CA ALA A 506 27.52 -12.22 -7.93
C ALA A 506 29.06 -12.26 -7.96
N ARG A 507 29.70 -12.29 -9.15
CA ARG A 507 31.17 -12.24 -9.30
C ARG A 507 31.79 -11.07 -8.54
N ALA A 508 31.18 -9.90 -8.67
CA ALA A 508 31.70 -8.66 -8.10
C ALA A 508 31.54 -8.57 -6.56
N GLY A 509 30.55 -9.27 -5.98
CA GLY A 509 30.40 -9.41 -4.53
C GLY A 509 28.97 -9.52 -3.99
N ALA A 510 27.94 -9.53 -4.85
CA ALA A 510 26.55 -9.68 -4.42
C ALA A 510 26.23 -11.12 -3.97
N THR A 511 25.13 -11.26 -3.22
CA THR A 511 24.50 -12.57 -2.96
C THR A 511 23.25 -12.69 -3.81
N VAL A 512 23.24 -13.60 -4.80
CA VAL A 512 22.06 -13.86 -5.62
C VAL A 512 21.36 -15.12 -5.11
N ILE A 513 20.05 -15.06 -4.95
CA ILE A 513 19.21 -16.15 -4.46
C ILE A 513 18.19 -16.49 -5.53
N PHE A 514 18.01 -17.77 -5.85
CA PHE A 514 16.90 -18.27 -6.68
C PHE A 514 15.98 -19.16 -5.85
N VAL A 515 14.68 -18.84 -5.82
CA VAL A 515 13.66 -19.64 -5.14
C VAL A 515 13.22 -20.80 -6.04
N GLU A 516 13.14 -22.02 -5.48
CA GLU A 516 13.00 -23.32 -6.16
C GLU A 516 14.14 -23.66 -7.14
N ARG A 517 14.34 -22.85 -8.18
CA ARG A 517 15.20 -23.18 -9.33
C ARG A 517 15.81 -21.96 -10.02
N LEU A 518 16.88 -22.20 -10.78
CA LEU A 518 17.33 -21.28 -11.82
C LEU A 518 16.22 -21.11 -12.88
N PRO A 519 16.16 -19.97 -13.62
CA PRO A 519 15.06 -19.67 -14.54
C PRO A 519 14.85 -20.76 -15.59
N ALA A 520 13.61 -21.14 -15.90
CA ALA A 520 13.37 -22.28 -16.78
C ALA A 520 13.85 -22.02 -18.22
N ASP A 521 13.35 -20.96 -18.86
CA ASP A 521 13.51 -20.66 -20.28
C ASP A 521 13.74 -19.15 -20.55
N VAL A 522 13.89 -18.77 -21.81
CA VAL A 522 13.98 -17.38 -22.29
C VAL A 522 12.63 -16.87 -22.81
N PRO A 523 12.29 -15.57 -22.68
CA PRO A 523 11.08 -15.00 -23.27
C PRO A 523 11.18 -14.85 -24.80
N GLY A 524 10.05 -14.60 -25.46
CA GLY A 524 10.01 -14.25 -26.89
C GLY A 524 10.36 -15.38 -27.87
N LEU A 525 10.19 -15.11 -29.17
CA LEU A 525 10.38 -16.08 -30.27
C LEU A 525 11.69 -15.89 -31.03
N ALA A 526 12.23 -14.67 -31.07
CA ALA A 526 13.43 -14.34 -31.84
C ALA A 526 14.63 -15.22 -31.43
N GLN A 527 15.31 -15.85 -32.40
CA GLN A 527 16.52 -16.66 -32.17
C GLN A 527 16.38 -17.72 -31.04
N LEU A 528 15.17 -18.23 -30.79
CA LEU A 528 14.81 -18.97 -29.57
C LEU A 528 15.78 -20.10 -29.20
N GLN A 529 16.14 -20.96 -30.16
CA GLN A 529 17.03 -22.10 -29.91
C GLN A 529 18.50 -21.70 -29.67
N GLU A 530 18.91 -20.50 -30.09
CA GLU A 530 20.22 -19.94 -29.72
C GLU A 530 20.17 -19.35 -28.31
N ARG A 531 19.18 -18.53 -27.99
CA ARG A 531 19.03 -17.93 -26.65
C ARG A 531 18.81 -19.00 -25.56
N ARG A 532 18.03 -20.06 -25.84
CA ARG A 532 17.94 -21.27 -25.01
C ARG A 532 19.32 -21.90 -24.74
N ARG A 533 20.12 -22.16 -25.79
CA ARG A 533 21.48 -22.71 -25.64
C ARG A 533 22.39 -21.79 -24.82
N ARG A 534 22.37 -20.47 -25.07
CA ARG A 534 23.14 -19.47 -24.31
C ARG A 534 22.75 -19.44 -22.82
N LEU A 535 21.45 -19.53 -22.49
CA LEU A 535 20.98 -19.65 -21.11
C LEU A 535 21.47 -20.95 -20.46
N GLU A 536 21.35 -22.08 -21.15
CA GLU A 536 21.81 -23.38 -20.66
C GLU A 536 23.34 -23.45 -20.48
N ASP A 537 24.12 -22.80 -21.35
CA ASP A 537 25.57 -22.67 -21.19
C ASP A 537 25.95 -21.75 -20.03
N ALA A 538 25.17 -20.70 -19.76
CA ALA A 538 25.35 -19.87 -18.57
C ALA A 538 25.02 -20.64 -17.29
N LYS A 539 23.93 -21.43 -17.27
CA LYS A 539 23.57 -22.32 -16.15
C LYS A 539 24.66 -23.38 -15.90
N ARG A 540 25.19 -24.02 -16.95
CA ARG A 540 26.26 -25.03 -16.84
C ARG A 540 27.56 -24.50 -16.23
N ARG A 541 27.83 -23.19 -16.33
CA ARG A 541 28.99 -22.54 -15.70
C ARG A 541 28.81 -22.29 -14.20
N LEU A 542 27.63 -22.55 -13.63
CA LEU A 542 27.35 -22.40 -12.21
C LEU A 542 27.38 -23.76 -11.49
N THR A 543 28.52 -24.09 -10.90
CA THR A 543 28.71 -25.34 -10.12
C THR A 543 28.04 -25.25 -8.74
N LEU A 544 26.72 -25.46 -8.70
CA LEU A 544 25.96 -25.58 -7.44
C LEU A 544 26.31 -26.88 -6.71
N GLY A 545 26.83 -26.75 -5.49
CA GLY A 545 27.15 -27.87 -4.61
C GLY A 545 25.95 -28.69 -4.17
N GLN A 546 26.21 -29.64 -3.26
CA GLN A 546 25.16 -30.39 -2.56
C GLN A 546 24.30 -29.43 -1.71
N ALA A 547 23.08 -29.85 -1.39
CA ALA A 547 22.21 -29.12 -0.49
C ALA A 547 22.71 -29.28 0.96
N ASP A 548 22.66 -28.20 1.74
CA ASP A 548 22.84 -28.27 3.18
C ASP A 548 21.59 -28.84 3.89
N TRP A 549 21.65 -28.94 5.21
CA TRP A 549 20.58 -29.47 6.06
C TRP A 549 19.27 -28.67 6.03
N ASN A 550 19.26 -27.46 5.46
CA ASN A 550 18.04 -26.68 5.22
C ASN A 550 17.48 -26.83 3.81
N GLY A 551 18.18 -27.55 2.92
CA GLY A 551 17.84 -27.68 1.50
C GLY A 551 18.50 -26.62 0.62
N VAL A 552 19.39 -25.75 1.16
CA VAL A 552 20.02 -24.69 0.36
C VAL A 552 21.25 -25.23 -0.35
N ARG A 553 21.31 -25.06 -1.66
CA ARG A 553 22.47 -25.34 -2.51
C ARG A 553 23.25 -24.06 -2.77
N TRP A 554 24.57 -24.15 -2.73
CA TRP A 554 25.48 -23.01 -2.78
C TRP A 554 26.45 -23.11 -3.95
N ALA A 555 26.77 -21.99 -4.58
CA ALA A 555 27.94 -21.80 -5.43
C ALA A 555 28.67 -20.53 -5.01
N VAL A 556 29.97 -20.61 -4.73
CA VAL A 556 30.83 -19.43 -4.59
C VAL A 556 31.20 -18.95 -6.00
N VAL A 557 31.01 -17.66 -6.27
CA VAL A 557 31.22 -17.05 -7.58
C VAL A 557 32.13 -15.85 -7.39
N GLU A 558 33.44 -16.07 -7.58
CA GLU A 558 34.52 -15.10 -7.32
C GLU A 558 34.43 -14.46 -5.92
N LYS A 559 33.91 -13.23 -5.80
CA LYS A 559 33.82 -12.48 -4.53
C LYS A 559 32.46 -12.62 -3.84
N GLY A 560 31.46 -13.17 -4.52
CA GLY A 560 30.11 -13.37 -4.01
C GLY A 560 29.63 -14.80 -4.18
N ARG A 561 28.32 -15.00 -4.26
CA ARG A 561 27.71 -16.33 -4.18
C ARG A 561 26.32 -16.38 -4.79
N VAL A 562 25.95 -17.58 -5.26
CA VAL A 562 24.59 -17.92 -5.69
C VAL A 562 24.02 -19.01 -4.79
N LEU A 563 22.80 -18.83 -4.32
CA LEU A 563 22.04 -19.76 -3.48
C LEU A 563 20.79 -20.23 -4.24
N VAL A 564 20.40 -21.51 -4.09
CA VAL A 564 19.17 -22.06 -4.66
C VAL A 564 18.49 -23.00 -3.66
N GLY A 565 17.17 -22.92 -3.51
CA GLY A 565 16.38 -23.81 -2.64
C GLY A 565 14.91 -23.40 -2.52
N ASP A 566 14.11 -24.18 -1.80
CA ASP A 566 12.64 -24.03 -1.85
C ASP A 566 12.06 -23.05 -0.82
N ARG A 567 12.79 -22.74 0.27
CA ARG A 567 12.30 -21.93 1.41
C ARG A 567 12.99 -20.57 1.45
N VAL A 568 12.23 -19.48 1.29
CA VAL A 568 12.76 -18.10 1.24
C VAL A 568 13.44 -17.71 2.55
N GLU A 569 12.82 -17.94 3.73
CA GLU A 569 13.47 -17.67 5.03
C GLU A 569 14.83 -18.39 5.16
N SER A 570 14.93 -19.65 4.71
CA SER A 570 16.17 -20.43 4.80
C SER A 570 17.27 -19.86 3.89
N LEU A 571 16.90 -19.41 2.69
CA LEU A 571 17.82 -18.76 1.76
C LEU A 571 18.29 -17.39 2.26
N LEU A 572 17.40 -16.60 2.87
CA LEU A 572 17.74 -15.30 3.46
C LEU A 572 18.62 -15.43 4.70
N CYS A 573 18.35 -16.44 5.55
CA CYS A 573 19.19 -16.81 6.68
C CYS A 573 20.60 -17.23 6.22
N ALA A 574 20.69 -18.08 5.19
CA ALA A 574 21.95 -18.45 4.54
C ALA A 574 22.69 -17.25 3.90
N ALA A 575 21.93 -16.31 3.31
CA ALA A 575 22.46 -15.04 2.84
C ALA A 575 22.88 -14.07 3.96
N GLY A 576 22.54 -14.34 5.23
CA GLY A 576 22.85 -13.46 6.37
C GLY A 576 21.98 -12.21 6.44
N VAL A 577 20.86 -12.18 5.71
CA VAL A 577 19.90 -11.07 5.74
C VAL A 577 19.15 -11.05 7.06
N ARG A 578 19.15 -9.90 7.74
CA ARG A 578 18.48 -9.73 9.05
C ARG A 578 17.12 -9.07 8.88
N ARG A 579 16.06 -9.75 9.35
CA ARG A 579 14.70 -9.20 9.41
C ARG A 579 14.44 -8.41 10.68
N GLU A 580 13.58 -7.40 10.60
CA GLU A 580 13.16 -6.58 11.73
C GLU A 580 12.10 -7.32 12.56
N ARG A 581 12.55 -8.03 13.60
CA ARG A 581 11.70 -8.87 14.47
C ARG A 581 10.61 -8.10 15.23
N ILE A 582 10.60 -6.77 15.21
CA ILE A 582 9.47 -5.97 15.71
C ILE A 582 8.14 -6.35 15.01
N VAL A 583 8.22 -6.79 13.74
CA VAL A 583 7.07 -7.24 12.94
C VAL A 583 6.47 -8.57 13.44
N ASP A 584 7.17 -9.30 14.32
CA ASP A 584 6.64 -10.50 14.99
C ASP A 584 5.46 -10.15 15.93
N HIS A 585 5.32 -8.88 16.35
CA HIS A 585 4.11 -8.42 17.04
C HIS A 585 2.99 -8.14 16.02
N PRO A 586 1.81 -8.79 16.12
CA PRO A 586 0.72 -8.63 15.16
C PRO A 586 0.33 -7.16 14.93
N GLY A 587 0.17 -6.80 13.66
CA GLY A 587 -0.21 -5.46 13.21
C GLY A 587 0.91 -4.41 13.19
N VAL A 588 2.12 -4.73 13.67
CA VAL A 588 3.25 -3.78 13.60
C VAL A 588 3.91 -3.84 12.22
N ARG A 589 4.16 -2.67 11.63
CA ARG A 589 4.91 -2.51 10.37
C ARG A 589 5.99 -1.45 10.54
N VAL A 590 7.05 -1.57 9.76
CA VAL A 590 8.26 -0.76 9.91
C VAL A 590 8.91 -0.50 8.56
N ILE A 591 9.46 0.71 8.39
CA ILE A 591 10.41 1.04 7.33
C ILE A 591 11.67 1.67 7.94
N ARG A 592 12.83 1.31 7.39
CA ARG A 592 14.15 1.77 7.83
C ARG A 592 14.79 2.67 6.76
N ARG A 593 15.49 3.72 7.18
CA ARG A 593 16.26 4.63 6.32
C ARG A 593 17.61 4.95 6.95
N THR A 594 18.67 4.97 6.15
CA THR A 594 20.04 5.28 6.60
C THR A 594 20.30 6.78 6.54
N ARG A 595 21.05 7.28 7.51
CA ARG A 595 21.52 8.68 7.60
C ARG A 595 22.96 8.71 8.10
N GLU A 596 23.64 9.84 7.93
CA GLU A 596 24.90 10.09 8.65
C GLU A 596 24.69 9.89 10.16
N GLY A 597 25.53 9.04 10.77
CA GLY A 597 25.52 8.72 12.19
C GLY A 597 24.52 7.67 12.67
N GLY A 598 23.71 7.05 11.79
CA GLY A 598 22.76 6.00 12.20
C GLY A 598 21.56 5.82 11.27
N HIS A 599 20.44 5.32 11.81
CA HIS A 599 19.24 4.97 11.04
C HIS A 599 17.98 5.62 11.63
N HIS A 600 17.04 5.97 10.76
CA HIS A 600 15.66 6.27 11.12
C HIS A 600 14.78 5.04 10.88
N TYR A 601 13.88 4.80 11.83
CA TYR A 601 12.81 3.82 11.77
C TYR A 601 11.49 4.58 11.85
N PHE A 602 10.57 4.38 10.91
CA PHE A 602 9.15 4.70 11.10
C PHE A 602 8.40 3.40 11.39
N ILE A 603 7.68 3.35 12.51
CA ILE A 603 6.92 2.20 12.99
C ILE A 603 5.45 2.62 13.10
N SER A 604 4.53 1.84 12.51
CA SER A 604 3.09 1.99 12.72
C SER A 604 2.50 0.68 13.23
N HIS A 605 1.41 0.77 14.01
CA HIS A 605 0.78 -0.36 14.68
C HIS A 605 -0.74 -0.39 14.45
N THR A 606 -1.20 -1.30 13.59
CA THR A 606 -2.62 -1.51 13.28
C THR A 606 -3.23 -2.72 14.01
N GLY A 607 -2.47 -3.34 14.93
CA GLY A 607 -2.92 -4.51 15.70
C GLY A 607 -3.81 -4.15 16.89
N SER A 608 -4.37 -5.17 17.56
CA SER A 608 -5.41 -5.00 18.60
C SER A 608 -4.92 -5.20 20.04
N THR A 609 -3.61 -5.23 20.27
CA THR A 609 -2.94 -5.39 21.58
C THR A 609 -1.77 -4.41 21.69
N THR A 610 -1.50 -3.87 22.88
CA THR A 610 -0.32 -3.00 23.12
C THR A 610 0.97 -3.78 22.92
N LEU A 611 1.88 -3.26 22.09
CA LEU A 611 3.28 -3.68 22.08
C LEU A 611 3.97 -3.03 23.29
N GLU A 612 4.32 -3.78 24.34
CA GLU A 612 5.23 -3.31 25.39
C GLU A 612 6.33 -4.34 25.67
N GLY A 613 7.60 -3.90 25.64
CA GLY A 613 8.74 -4.75 25.97
C GLY A 613 10.06 -4.30 25.34
N TRP A 614 11.07 -5.17 25.45
CA TRP A 614 12.36 -5.02 24.79
C TRP A 614 12.29 -5.60 23.37
N VAL A 615 12.63 -4.79 22.37
CA VAL A 615 12.56 -5.12 20.95
C VAL A 615 13.96 -5.01 20.33
N PRO A 616 14.46 -6.06 19.64
CA PRO A 616 15.74 -5.99 18.95
C PRO A 616 15.62 -5.23 17.63
N LEU A 617 16.61 -4.37 17.35
CA LEU A 617 16.82 -3.75 16.05
C LEU A 617 17.71 -4.65 15.17
N ALA A 618 17.47 -4.71 13.86
CA ALA A 618 18.37 -5.43 12.96
C ALA A 618 19.72 -4.72 12.74
N VAL A 619 19.84 -3.43 13.12
CA VAL A 619 21.08 -2.64 13.07
C VAL A 619 21.68 -2.43 14.47
N SER A 620 22.99 -2.17 14.53
CA SER A 620 23.67 -1.78 15.77
C SER A 620 23.33 -0.34 16.17
N ALA A 621 23.24 -0.08 17.48
CA ALA A 621 23.03 1.26 18.02
C ALA A 621 23.78 1.42 19.36
N SER A 622 24.45 2.56 19.55
CA SER A 622 25.05 2.99 20.82
C SER A 622 24.13 3.92 21.62
N ALA A 623 23.22 4.62 20.94
CA ALA A 623 22.06 5.27 21.53
C ALA A 623 20.85 5.14 20.60
N VAL A 624 19.65 5.31 21.15
CA VAL A 624 18.39 5.42 20.38
C VAL A 624 17.57 6.55 20.98
N ALA A 625 16.99 7.40 20.15
CA ALA A 625 15.95 8.35 20.54
C ALA A 625 14.59 7.87 20.03
N ILE A 626 13.56 8.03 20.87
CA ILE A 626 12.16 7.94 20.48
C ILE A 626 11.66 9.33 20.10
N MET A 627 10.92 9.43 19.02
CA MET A 627 10.33 10.65 18.47
C MET A 627 8.86 10.37 18.14
N ASP A 628 7.93 11.06 18.79
CA ASP A 628 6.48 10.93 18.57
C ASP A 628 6.02 11.99 17.57
N PRO A 629 5.63 11.63 16.34
CA PRO A 629 5.19 12.59 15.33
C PRO A 629 3.82 13.22 15.62
N ALA A 630 2.97 12.67 16.49
CA ALA A 630 1.68 13.26 16.84
C ALA A 630 1.87 14.42 17.84
N SER A 631 2.50 14.16 18.99
CA SER A 631 2.77 15.24 19.97
C SER A 631 3.97 16.12 19.60
N GLY A 632 4.96 15.57 18.88
CA GLY A 632 6.26 16.18 18.65
C GLY A 632 7.30 15.89 19.74
N ARG A 633 6.93 15.15 20.81
CA ARG A 633 7.81 14.78 21.92
C ARG A 633 8.99 13.93 21.46
N THR A 634 10.16 14.14 22.05
CA THR A 634 11.38 13.34 21.79
C THR A 634 12.10 13.00 23.08
N GLY A 635 12.84 11.88 23.12
CA GLY A 635 13.73 11.57 24.24
C GLY A 635 14.56 10.31 24.03
N ILE A 636 15.67 10.20 24.76
CA ILE A 636 16.60 9.06 24.69
C ILE A 636 15.93 7.81 25.27
N ALA A 637 15.83 6.76 24.47
CA ALA A 637 15.19 5.50 24.82
C ALA A 637 16.02 4.69 25.84
N ARG A 638 15.36 3.76 26.52
CA ARG A 638 16.06 2.69 27.25
C ARG A 638 16.62 1.71 26.24
N LEU A 639 17.94 1.51 26.28
CA LEU A 639 18.70 0.64 25.38
C LEU A 639 19.47 -0.39 26.22
N ARG A 640 19.57 -1.64 25.72
CA ARG A 640 20.47 -2.67 26.25
C ARG A 640 21.09 -3.48 25.12
N THR A 641 22.20 -4.14 25.38
CA THR A 641 22.84 -5.06 24.43
C THR A 641 22.47 -6.50 24.77
N ARG A 642 21.99 -7.25 23.77
CA ARG A 642 21.68 -8.67 23.88
C ARG A 642 22.96 -9.52 23.84
N LYS A 643 22.89 -10.78 24.28
CA LYS A 643 24.06 -11.69 24.39
C LYS A 643 24.80 -11.93 23.06
N ASP A 644 24.13 -11.74 21.94
CA ASP A 644 24.65 -11.85 20.56
C ASP A 644 25.01 -10.49 19.95
N GLY A 645 25.13 -9.44 20.77
CA GLY A 645 25.53 -8.10 20.33
C GLY A 645 24.40 -7.25 19.73
N ALA A 646 23.20 -7.80 19.54
CA ALA A 646 22.06 -7.04 19.02
C ALA A 646 21.62 -5.93 19.99
N ALA A 647 21.26 -4.76 19.46
CA ALA A 647 20.72 -3.66 20.25
C ALA A 647 19.22 -3.88 20.52
N GLU A 648 18.81 -3.90 21.78
CA GLU A 648 17.41 -3.99 22.20
C GLU A 648 16.94 -2.68 22.82
N VAL A 649 15.89 -2.10 22.24
CA VAL A 649 15.24 -0.87 22.72
C VAL A 649 13.94 -1.21 23.47
N TYR A 650 13.67 -0.57 24.60
CA TYR A 650 12.38 -0.70 25.26
C TYR A 650 11.35 0.18 24.56
N LEU A 651 10.25 -0.41 24.11
CA LEU A 651 9.13 0.29 23.47
C LEU A 651 7.83 0.05 24.24
N ARG A 652 6.93 1.03 24.16
CA ARG A 652 5.51 0.88 24.42
C ARG A 652 4.75 1.59 23.31
N LEU A 653 3.88 0.89 22.59
CA LEU A 653 3.11 1.41 21.45
C LEU A 653 1.69 0.81 21.49
N GLU A 654 0.69 1.68 21.57
CA GLU A 654 -0.73 1.31 21.62
C GLU A 654 -1.31 1.07 20.21
N PRO A 655 -2.40 0.30 20.06
CA PRO A 655 -3.17 0.20 18.81
C PRO A 655 -3.50 1.56 18.17
N GLY A 656 -3.23 1.72 16.88
CA GLY A 656 -3.41 2.94 16.09
C GLY A 656 -2.23 3.93 16.16
N ALA A 657 -1.37 3.80 17.17
CA ALA A 657 -0.22 4.67 17.34
C ALA A 657 0.93 4.34 16.38
N SER A 658 1.75 5.35 16.11
CA SER A 658 2.92 5.28 15.24
C SER A 658 4.03 6.15 15.84
N ILE A 659 5.28 5.72 15.67
CA ILE A 659 6.42 6.34 16.33
C ILE A 659 7.68 6.22 15.49
N ILE A 660 8.61 7.14 15.69
CA ILE A 660 9.90 7.17 15.01
C ILE A 660 11.01 6.82 16.00
N LEU A 661 11.94 5.97 15.59
CA LEU A 661 13.20 5.77 16.31
C LEU A 661 14.36 6.33 15.49
N ARG A 662 15.26 7.05 16.14
CA ARG A 662 16.54 7.49 15.58
C ARG A 662 17.64 6.76 16.32
N SER A 663 18.31 5.81 15.66
CA SER A 663 19.51 5.17 16.21
C SER A 663 20.75 6.01 15.95
N PHE A 664 21.78 5.81 16.76
CA PHE A 664 23.06 6.49 16.67
C PHE A 664 24.21 5.48 16.78
N ASP A 665 25.25 5.64 15.98
CA ASP A 665 26.53 4.91 16.05
C ASP A 665 27.42 5.34 17.23
N ARG A 666 27.05 6.45 17.88
CA ARG A 666 27.69 7.06 19.05
C ARG A 666 26.70 7.29 20.19
N PRO A 667 27.14 7.64 21.41
CA PRO A 667 26.28 8.23 22.42
C PRO A 667 25.58 9.50 21.89
N ALA A 668 24.31 9.66 22.28
CA ALA A 668 23.49 10.82 21.91
C ALA A 668 23.02 11.56 23.17
N ALA A 669 23.04 12.90 23.13
CA ALA A 669 22.68 13.74 24.27
C ALA A 669 21.19 14.10 24.24
N GLY A 670 20.51 14.01 25.39
CA GLY A 670 19.11 14.43 25.51
C GLY A 670 18.44 13.97 26.80
N ALA A 671 17.23 14.47 27.06
CA ALA A 671 16.40 14.00 28.16
C ALA A 671 15.93 12.54 27.90
N PRO A 672 15.84 11.68 28.94
CA PRO A 672 15.35 10.32 28.77
C PRO A 672 13.86 10.30 28.39
N TRP A 673 13.46 9.35 27.54
CA TRP A 673 12.07 9.11 27.21
C TRP A 673 11.28 8.72 28.47
N ARG A 674 10.15 9.37 28.71
CA ARG A 674 9.32 9.15 29.90
C ARG A 674 8.40 7.96 29.70
N TYR A 675 8.93 6.77 29.98
CA TYR A 675 8.15 5.55 30.14
C TYR A 675 7.28 5.64 31.41
N ARG A 676 6.14 6.31 31.29
CA ARG A 676 5.11 6.29 32.34
C ARG A 676 4.42 4.93 32.34
N ARG A 677 4.01 4.47 33.52
CA ARG A 677 3.22 3.24 33.67
C ARG A 677 1.93 3.52 34.46
N PRO A 678 0.81 2.87 34.09
CA PRO A 678 -0.38 2.78 34.94
C PRO A 678 -0.03 2.37 36.37
N VAL A 679 -0.57 3.09 37.36
CA VAL A 679 -0.56 2.72 38.77
C VAL A 679 -1.96 2.89 39.34
N GLY A 680 -2.47 1.89 40.04
CA GLY A 680 -3.89 1.81 40.39
C GLY A 680 -4.81 1.65 39.17
N ALA A 681 -6.11 1.54 39.43
CA ALA A 681 -7.12 1.46 38.39
C ALA A 681 -7.39 2.83 37.73
N ALA A 682 -7.83 2.83 36.48
CA ALA A 682 -8.37 4.02 35.84
C ALA A 682 -9.69 4.43 36.51
N VAL A 683 -9.82 5.71 36.85
CA VAL A 683 -11.01 6.27 37.51
C VAL A 683 -11.85 7.02 36.49
N GLU A 684 -13.13 6.68 36.39
CA GLU A 684 -14.08 7.32 35.48
C GLU A 684 -14.42 8.74 35.94
N LEU A 685 -14.43 9.69 35.00
CA LEU A 685 -14.66 11.11 35.27
C LEU A 685 -16.15 11.43 35.33
N ARG A 686 -16.79 11.03 36.44
CA ARG A 686 -18.23 11.20 36.69
C ARG A 686 -18.56 12.61 37.21
N GLY A 687 -19.67 13.18 36.71
CA GLY A 687 -20.20 14.48 37.14
C GLY A 687 -21.00 15.15 36.03
N THR A 688 -21.63 16.29 36.33
CA THR A 688 -22.46 17.00 35.34
C THR A 688 -21.62 17.82 34.36
N TRP A 689 -21.47 17.29 33.15
CA TRP A 689 -20.94 17.98 31.98
C TRP A 689 -21.87 19.11 31.54
N SER A 690 -21.30 20.24 31.13
CA SER A 690 -21.98 21.27 30.34
C SER A 690 -21.56 21.13 28.89
N VAL A 691 -22.53 21.12 27.96
CA VAL A 691 -22.29 20.96 26.52
C VAL A 691 -22.81 22.17 25.77
N SER A 692 -21.98 22.74 24.89
CA SER A 692 -22.29 23.94 24.11
C SER A 692 -21.78 23.83 22.68
N PHE A 693 -22.67 24.00 21.70
CA PHE A 693 -22.32 23.95 20.29
C PHE A 693 -21.62 25.25 19.87
N LEU A 694 -20.45 25.14 19.22
CA LEU A 694 -19.55 26.27 18.98
C LEU A 694 -19.60 26.81 17.55
N ALA A 695 -19.57 25.91 16.59
CA ALA A 695 -19.40 26.18 15.16
C ALA A 695 -19.87 24.95 14.37
N GLY A 696 -20.41 25.18 13.17
CA GLY A 696 -21.27 24.22 12.45
C GLY A 696 -22.58 24.91 12.07
N GLY A 697 -23.46 24.26 11.31
CA GLY A 697 -24.67 24.93 10.86
C GLY A 697 -25.60 24.17 9.92
N PRO A 698 -26.52 24.88 9.23
CA PRO A 698 -26.79 26.32 9.35
C PRO A 698 -27.38 26.77 10.70
N VAL A 699 -27.82 25.82 11.54
CA VAL A 699 -28.31 26.07 12.91
C VAL A 699 -27.41 25.36 13.93
N LEU A 700 -27.12 26.03 15.05
CA LEU A 700 -26.48 25.42 16.22
C LEU A 700 -27.56 24.83 17.16
N PRO A 701 -27.45 23.54 17.59
CA PRO A 701 -28.37 22.96 18.56
C PRO A 701 -28.27 23.63 19.94
N ALA A 702 -29.26 23.38 20.80
CA ALA A 702 -29.32 23.99 22.12
C ALA A 702 -28.18 23.50 23.04
N SER A 703 -27.62 24.42 23.85
CA SER A 703 -26.67 24.04 24.90
C SER A 703 -27.39 23.29 26.02
N PHE A 704 -26.80 22.21 26.52
CA PHE A 704 -27.43 21.33 27.52
C PHE A 704 -26.46 20.93 28.64
N ARG A 705 -26.98 20.22 29.64
CA ARG A 705 -26.21 19.59 30.72
C ARG A 705 -26.55 18.11 30.78
N THR A 706 -25.57 17.27 31.13
CA THR A 706 -25.76 15.82 31.26
C THR A 706 -24.76 15.24 32.27
N ASP A 707 -25.15 14.19 32.99
CA ASP A 707 -24.23 13.33 33.75
C ASP A 707 -23.73 12.14 32.92
N THR A 708 -24.47 11.78 31.88
CA THR A 708 -24.28 10.60 31.04
C THR A 708 -23.84 11.02 29.64
N LEU A 709 -22.75 10.44 29.14
CA LEU A 709 -22.20 10.69 27.81
C LEU A 709 -22.82 9.70 26.81
N VAL A 710 -23.39 10.22 25.72
CA VAL A 710 -24.11 9.50 24.66
C VAL A 710 -23.93 10.24 23.33
N SER A 711 -24.25 9.61 22.19
CA SER A 711 -24.22 10.30 20.90
C SER A 711 -25.24 11.46 20.86
N TRP A 712 -24.92 12.53 20.15
CA TRP A 712 -25.88 13.61 19.85
C TRP A 712 -27.14 13.08 19.13
N THR A 713 -27.00 12.00 18.36
CA THR A 713 -28.06 11.31 17.63
C THR A 713 -28.98 10.44 18.50
N GLU A 714 -28.64 10.21 19.76
CA GLU A 714 -29.46 9.47 20.73
C GLU A 714 -30.34 10.40 21.59
N ARG A 715 -30.28 11.72 21.35
CA ARG A 715 -31.02 12.73 22.10
C ARG A 715 -32.36 13.05 21.43
N GLU A 716 -33.35 13.47 22.23
CA GLU A 716 -34.62 14.04 21.75
C GLU A 716 -34.45 15.50 21.23
N ASP A 717 -33.44 15.73 20.39
CA ASP A 717 -33.12 17.00 19.73
C ASP A 717 -32.79 16.73 18.26
N SER A 718 -33.72 17.14 17.38
CA SER A 718 -33.60 16.92 15.93
C SER A 718 -32.50 17.76 15.29
N GLU A 719 -32.07 18.87 15.89
CA GLU A 719 -30.91 19.61 15.39
C GLU A 719 -29.62 18.90 15.77
N ALA A 720 -29.50 18.45 17.02
CA ALA A 720 -28.34 17.69 17.49
C ALA A 720 -28.14 16.39 16.67
N GLY A 721 -29.24 15.71 16.32
CA GLY A 721 -29.22 14.51 15.48
C GLY A 721 -28.81 14.72 14.02
N ARG A 722 -28.91 15.95 13.48
CA ARG A 722 -28.51 16.31 12.10
C ARG A 722 -27.35 17.30 12.03
N PHE A 723 -26.68 17.52 13.15
CA PHE A 723 -25.62 18.52 13.27
C PHE A 723 -24.31 18.06 12.59
N ALA A 724 -23.59 19.02 12.03
CA ALA A 724 -22.23 18.88 11.54
C ALA A 724 -21.41 20.06 12.05
N GLY A 725 -20.36 19.80 12.83
CA GLY A 725 -19.53 20.82 13.46
C GLY A 725 -18.94 20.39 14.82
N THR A 726 -18.67 21.36 15.69
CA THR A 726 -18.01 21.16 16.98
C THR A 726 -18.90 21.55 18.18
N ALA A 727 -18.90 20.74 19.23
CA ALA A 727 -19.41 21.10 20.55
C ALA A 727 -18.35 21.01 21.64
N ARG A 728 -18.33 21.98 22.57
CA ARG A 728 -17.50 21.99 23.78
C ARG A 728 -18.24 21.36 24.94
N TYR A 729 -17.67 20.28 25.44
CA TYR A 729 -17.95 19.67 26.73
C TYR A 729 -17.06 20.33 27.79
N THR A 730 -17.61 20.62 28.98
CA THR A 730 -16.84 21.14 30.12
C THR A 730 -17.29 20.47 31.42
N ILE A 731 -16.32 20.02 32.23
CA ILE A 731 -16.53 19.48 33.58
C ILE A 731 -15.49 20.04 34.56
N ARG A 732 -15.84 20.08 35.85
CA ARG A 732 -14.90 20.39 36.93
C ARG A 732 -14.69 19.17 37.82
N PHE A 733 -13.45 18.96 38.26
CA PHE A 733 -13.07 17.75 38.99
C PHE A 733 -11.85 17.96 39.90
N ASP A 734 -11.78 17.11 40.91
CA ASP A 734 -10.66 17.00 41.83
C ASP A 734 -9.81 15.77 41.46
N ALA A 735 -8.51 15.76 41.80
CA ALA A 735 -7.65 14.63 41.44
C ALA A 735 -8.09 13.37 42.20
N PRO A 736 -8.28 12.21 41.54
CA PRO A 736 -8.82 11.01 42.17
C PRO A 736 -7.83 10.28 43.11
N GLY A 737 -6.66 10.86 43.36
CA GLY A 737 -5.62 10.34 44.25
C GLY A 737 -4.33 11.15 44.14
N GLU A 738 -3.23 10.61 44.66
CA GLU A 738 -1.89 11.16 44.42
C GLU A 738 -1.16 10.33 43.37
N ALA A 739 -0.74 10.97 42.28
CA ALA A 739 0.00 10.34 41.18
C ALA A 739 1.07 11.29 40.64
N SER A 740 2.07 10.74 39.93
CA SER A 740 3.12 11.56 39.30
C SER A 740 2.63 12.25 38.03
N ALA A 741 1.66 11.63 37.35
CA ALA A 741 0.84 12.23 36.31
C ALA A 741 -0.49 11.48 36.13
N TYR A 742 -1.35 11.94 35.22
CA TYR A 742 -2.53 11.21 34.75
C TYR A 742 -2.53 11.10 33.22
N LEU A 743 -2.98 9.95 32.70
CA LEU A 743 -3.46 9.85 31.32
C LEU A 743 -4.96 10.15 31.33
N LEU A 744 -5.40 11.11 30.51
CA LEU A 744 -6.81 11.23 30.15
C LEU A 744 -7.08 10.31 28.96
N ASP A 745 -7.99 9.37 29.14
CA ASP A 745 -8.57 8.56 28.08
C ASP A 745 -9.99 9.07 27.81
N LEU A 746 -10.31 9.41 26.57
CA LEU A 746 -11.63 9.91 26.18
C LEU A 746 -12.63 8.77 25.88
N GLY A 747 -12.17 7.52 25.82
CA GLY A 747 -13.00 6.39 25.37
C GLY A 747 -13.42 6.58 23.92
N ARG A 748 -14.73 6.52 23.64
CA ARG A 748 -15.29 6.79 22.31
C ARG A 748 -15.48 8.29 22.07
N VAL A 749 -14.83 8.77 21.03
CA VAL A 749 -14.99 10.10 20.42
C VAL A 749 -15.54 9.90 19.02
N ALA A 750 -16.48 10.75 18.60
CA ALA A 750 -17.05 10.76 17.26
C ALA A 750 -16.96 12.19 16.68
N GLU A 751 -15.87 12.59 16.00
CA GLU A 751 -14.72 11.78 15.53
C GLU A 751 -13.34 12.39 15.85
N SER A 752 -13.23 13.67 16.23
CA SER A 752 -11.97 14.29 16.71
C SER A 752 -12.20 15.19 17.92
N ALA A 753 -11.20 15.31 18.80
CA ALA A 753 -11.32 16.04 20.07
C ALA A 753 -10.12 16.94 20.37
N ARG A 754 -10.36 18.23 20.62
CA ARG A 754 -9.36 19.17 21.16
C ARG A 754 -9.48 19.25 22.67
N VAL A 755 -8.38 19.04 23.40
CA VAL A 755 -8.39 18.91 24.87
C VAL A 755 -7.72 20.12 25.52
N ARG A 756 -8.37 20.70 26.55
CA ARG A 756 -7.79 21.74 27.39
C ARG A 756 -7.97 21.46 28.87
N LEU A 757 -6.92 21.66 29.66
CA LEU A 757 -6.95 21.50 31.12
C LEU A 757 -6.57 22.82 31.79
N ASN A 758 -7.43 23.35 32.63
CA ASN A 758 -7.20 24.61 33.37
C ASN A 758 -6.85 25.83 32.48
N GLY A 759 -7.25 25.80 31.19
CA GLY A 759 -6.94 26.81 30.18
C GLY A 759 -5.71 26.50 29.30
N GLU A 760 -4.89 25.50 29.67
CA GLU A 760 -3.76 25.02 28.86
C GLU A 760 -4.27 24.12 27.72
N ASP A 761 -3.81 24.35 26.49
CA ASP A 761 -4.19 23.54 25.32
C ASP A 761 -3.25 22.35 25.17
N LEU A 762 -3.80 21.14 25.28
CA LEU A 762 -3.06 19.87 25.22
C LEU A 762 -3.06 19.26 23.81
N GLY A 763 -3.63 19.96 22.82
CA GLY A 763 -3.64 19.56 21.43
C GLY A 763 -4.94 18.89 20.97
N ILE A 764 -4.86 18.32 19.76
CA ILE A 764 -5.98 17.75 19.01
C ILE A 764 -5.72 16.25 18.84
N LEU A 765 -6.67 15.45 19.31
CA LEU A 765 -6.73 14.01 19.14
C LEU A 765 -7.61 13.73 17.91
N PHE A 766 -6.95 13.44 16.78
CA PHE A 766 -7.58 13.23 15.47
C PHE A 766 -7.62 11.75 15.04
N ALA A 767 -7.03 10.86 15.84
CA ALA A 767 -6.88 9.44 15.55
C ALA A 767 -6.79 8.64 16.86
N ARG A 768 -6.94 7.32 16.77
CA ARG A 768 -6.84 6.40 17.90
C ARG A 768 -5.38 6.16 18.30
N PRO A 769 -5.09 6.00 19.61
CA PRO A 769 -6.04 6.09 20.72
C PRO A 769 -6.32 7.54 21.13
N PHE A 770 -7.58 7.85 21.47
CA PHE A 770 -7.99 9.19 21.92
C PHE A 770 -7.58 9.44 23.39
N ASN A 771 -6.28 9.49 23.66
CA ASN A 771 -5.74 9.76 25.00
C ASN A 771 -4.61 10.81 25.00
N VAL A 772 -4.39 11.45 26.16
CA VAL A 772 -3.37 12.50 26.34
C VAL A 772 -2.79 12.53 27.77
N ASP A 773 -1.49 12.76 27.86
CA ASP A 773 -0.73 12.89 29.12
C ASP A 773 -0.98 14.26 29.76
N LEU A 774 -1.83 14.32 30.79
CA LEU A 774 -2.19 15.55 31.50
C LEU A 774 -1.05 16.12 32.36
N GLY A 775 0.05 15.39 32.54
CA GLY A 775 1.03 15.72 33.56
C GLY A 775 0.39 15.70 34.97
N ARG A 776 0.81 16.63 35.83
CA ARG A 776 0.28 16.76 37.20
C ARG A 776 -1.02 17.56 37.22
N VAL A 777 -2.10 16.90 37.61
CA VAL A 777 -3.41 17.49 37.88
C VAL A 777 -3.41 18.16 39.27
N ARG A 778 -4.18 19.25 39.46
CA ARG A 778 -4.30 19.91 40.79
C ARG A 778 -5.09 19.03 41.74
N ARG A 779 -4.80 19.05 43.06
CA ARG A 779 -5.56 18.26 44.05
C ARG A 779 -7.07 18.53 43.97
N SER A 780 -7.48 19.79 43.79
CA SER A 780 -8.87 20.17 43.58
C SER A 780 -9.04 21.32 42.59
N GLY A 781 -10.27 21.53 42.11
CA GLY A 781 -10.66 22.68 41.31
C GLY A 781 -10.07 22.70 39.90
N ASN A 782 -9.93 21.54 39.25
CA ASN A 782 -9.55 21.47 37.85
C ASN A 782 -10.77 21.72 36.96
N GLU A 783 -10.55 22.33 35.80
CA GLU A 783 -11.55 22.41 34.72
C GLU A 783 -11.01 21.72 33.47
N LEU A 784 -11.73 20.72 32.98
CA LEU A 784 -11.45 20.03 31.73
C LEU A 784 -12.45 20.50 30.67
N GLN A 785 -11.95 20.95 29.54
CA GLN A 785 -12.73 21.32 28.36
C GLN A 785 -12.34 20.41 27.20
N ILE A 786 -13.32 19.85 26.49
CA ILE A 786 -13.11 18.99 25.33
C ILE A 786 -13.99 19.51 24.19
N GLU A 787 -13.40 19.97 23.10
CA GLU A 787 -14.12 20.39 21.90
C GLU A 787 -14.15 19.23 20.92
N VAL A 788 -15.30 18.57 20.76
CA VAL A 788 -15.46 17.41 19.85
C VAL A 788 -16.12 17.83 18.55
N THR A 789 -15.51 17.44 17.43
CA THR A 789 -15.97 17.70 16.06
C THR A 789 -16.39 16.39 15.41
N ASN A 790 -17.56 16.36 14.74
CA ASN A 790 -18.12 15.16 14.09
C ASN A 790 -18.01 15.20 12.56
N LEU A 791 -18.56 14.18 11.90
CA LEU A 791 -18.66 14.06 10.44
C LEU A 791 -19.82 14.89 9.86
N SER A 792 -19.66 15.35 8.62
CA SER A 792 -20.73 16.04 7.86
C SER A 792 -21.87 15.12 7.41
N ALA A 793 -21.67 13.79 7.41
CA ALA A 793 -22.64 12.79 6.94
C ALA A 793 -24.07 12.98 7.46
N ASN A 794 -24.25 13.30 8.74
CA ASN A 794 -25.58 13.50 9.34
C ASN A 794 -26.32 14.73 8.77
N ARG A 795 -25.59 15.79 8.36
CA ARG A 795 -26.17 16.95 7.68
C ARG A 795 -26.42 16.70 6.19
N ILE A 796 -25.53 15.97 5.51
CA ILE A 796 -25.72 15.58 4.10
C ILE A 796 -26.97 14.70 3.93
N ARG A 797 -27.15 13.74 4.83
CA ARG A 797 -28.38 12.94 4.95
C ARG A 797 -29.64 13.81 5.13
N ASP A 798 -29.57 14.87 5.92
CA ASP A 798 -30.65 15.85 6.10
C ASP A 798 -30.89 16.74 4.86
N LEU A 799 -29.89 17.01 4.03
CA LEU A 799 -30.09 17.67 2.74
C LEU A 799 -30.87 16.76 1.78
N ASP A 800 -30.44 15.50 1.65
CA ASP A 800 -31.05 14.52 0.74
C ASP A 800 -32.48 14.15 1.17
N LEU A 801 -32.73 13.94 2.46
CA LEU A 801 -34.10 13.74 2.99
C LEU A 801 -35.04 14.92 2.77
N ARG A 802 -34.50 16.14 2.59
CA ARG A 802 -35.28 17.35 2.29
C ARG A 802 -35.26 17.72 0.80
N GLY A 803 -34.70 16.87 -0.07
CA GLY A 803 -34.64 17.10 -1.52
C GLY A 803 -33.84 18.34 -1.93
N VAL A 804 -32.87 18.78 -1.11
CA VAL A 804 -32.09 19.99 -1.40
C VAL A 804 -31.16 19.73 -2.61
N PRO A 805 -31.22 20.54 -3.69
CA PRO A 805 -30.47 20.27 -4.91
C PRO A 805 -28.99 20.73 -4.81
N TRP A 806 -28.18 20.05 -4.00
CA TRP A 806 -26.74 20.33 -3.85
C TRP A 806 -25.83 19.54 -4.81
N LYS A 807 -26.34 18.47 -5.43
CA LYS A 807 -25.60 17.62 -6.38
C LYS A 807 -25.66 18.21 -7.80
N VAL A 808 -24.92 19.30 -8.01
CA VAL A 808 -25.02 20.20 -9.18
C VAL A 808 -23.90 20.04 -10.23
N PHE A 809 -23.05 19.02 -10.14
CA PHE A 809 -21.87 18.90 -11.01
C PHE A 809 -22.17 18.23 -12.36
N GLU A 810 -21.44 18.63 -13.40
CA GLU A 810 -21.59 18.10 -14.77
C GLU A 810 -21.04 16.66 -14.93
N ASP A 811 -21.15 16.13 -16.16
CA ASP A 811 -20.65 14.81 -16.56
C ASP A 811 -21.19 13.66 -15.69
N ILE A 812 -20.40 13.12 -14.75
CA ILE A 812 -20.83 12.07 -13.80
C ILE A 812 -21.60 12.61 -12.58
N ASN A 813 -21.61 13.93 -12.38
CA ASN A 813 -22.16 14.58 -11.20
C ASN A 813 -21.48 14.13 -9.89
N PHE A 814 -22.15 13.29 -9.10
CA PHE A 814 -21.73 12.87 -7.77
C PHE A 814 -22.26 11.45 -7.50
N VAL A 815 -21.37 10.52 -7.13
CA VAL A 815 -21.68 9.08 -7.03
C VAL A 815 -21.10 8.47 -5.75
N GLY A 816 -21.70 7.37 -5.27
CA GLY A 816 -21.18 6.59 -4.14
C GLY A 816 -20.07 5.61 -4.53
N LEU A 817 -19.58 4.82 -3.57
CA LEU A 817 -18.53 3.79 -3.77
C LEU A 817 -18.91 2.74 -4.83
N ASP A 818 -20.21 2.52 -5.05
CA ASP A 818 -20.74 1.58 -6.04
C ASP A 818 -20.96 2.19 -7.43
N TYR A 819 -20.47 3.43 -7.64
CA TYR A 819 -20.60 4.25 -8.84
C TYR A 819 -22.05 4.56 -9.28
N LYS A 820 -23.06 4.35 -8.41
CA LYS A 820 -24.43 4.80 -8.65
C LYS A 820 -24.63 6.26 -8.23
N PRO A 821 -25.65 6.96 -8.77
CA PRO A 821 -26.00 8.32 -8.35
C PRO A 821 -26.13 8.42 -6.82
N PHE A 822 -25.40 9.36 -6.22
CA PHE A 822 -25.27 9.45 -4.76
C PHE A 822 -26.60 9.80 -4.08
N ASP A 823 -26.97 9.03 -3.04
CA ASP A 823 -28.08 9.33 -2.14
C ASP A 823 -27.70 8.94 -0.70
N ALA A 824 -27.69 9.93 0.19
CA ALA A 824 -27.47 9.75 1.63
C ALA A 824 -28.77 9.58 2.44
N SER A 825 -29.95 9.71 1.82
CA SER A 825 -31.24 9.71 2.55
C SER A 825 -31.47 8.41 3.34
N GLY A 826 -31.08 7.27 2.75
CA GLY A 826 -31.17 5.94 3.34
C GLY A 826 -30.06 5.59 4.33
N TRP A 827 -29.07 6.45 4.57
CA TRP A 827 -27.97 6.15 5.48
C TRP A 827 -28.44 6.03 6.94
N PRO A 828 -27.79 5.20 7.77
CA PRO A 828 -27.96 5.28 9.22
C PRO A 828 -27.37 6.58 9.76
N LEU A 829 -27.94 7.10 10.85
CA LEU A 829 -27.33 8.19 11.60
C LEU A 829 -25.96 7.76 12.15
N GLN A 830 -24.92 8.52 11.84
CA GLN A 830 -23.58 8.31 12.35
C GLN A 830 -23.49 8.78 13.80
N ALA A 831 -22.66 8.12 14.61
CA ALA A 831 -22.38 8.59 15.97
C ALA A 831 -21.79 10.01 15.93
N SER A 832 -21.97 10.80 16.99
CA SER A 832 -21.44 12.17 17.04
C SER A 832 -21.23 12.64 18.49
N GLY A 833 -20.09 13.27 18.76
CA GLY A 833 -19.75 13.85 20.05
C GLY A 833 -18.86 12.98 20.95
N LEU A 834 -18.82 13.33 22.23
CA LEU A 834 -18.10 12.58 23.26
C LEU A 834 -19.03 11.52 23.85
N LEU A 835 -18.76 10.25 23.54
CA LEU A 835 -19.53 9.10 24.02
C LEU A 835 -18.89 8.45 25.25
N GLY A 836 -17.57 8.61 25.44
CA GLY A 836 -16.89 8.14 26.65
C GLY A 836 -16.72 6.60 26.71
N PRO A 837 -16.61 6.01 27.91
CA PRO A 837 -16.48 6.69 29.21
C PRO A 837 -15.14 7.43 29.31
N VAL A 838 -15.17 8.69 29.77
CA VAL A 838 -13.94 9.47 30.02
C VAL A 838 -13.28 8.98 31.30
N ARG A 839 -11.98 8.70 31.26
CA ARG A 839 -11.23 8.09 32.36
C ARG A 839 -9.90 8.80 32.62
N LEU A 840 -9.51 8.84 33.89
CA LEU A 840 -8.20 9.26 34.36
C LEU A 840 -7.45 8.03 34.87
N GLN A 841 -6.45 7.56 34.12
CA GLN A 841 -5.53 6.54 34.59
C GLN A 841 -4.38 7.21 35.37
N PRO A 842 -4.22 6.96 36.68
CA PRO A 842 -3.07 7.46 37.41
C PRO A 842 -1.78 6.84 36.86
N LEU A 843 -0.72 7.64 36.77
CA LEU A 843 0.58 7.26 36.25
C LEU A 843 1.69 7.52 37.26
N ALA A 844 2.63 6.57 37.34
CA ALA A 844 3.95 6.79 37.89
C ALA A 844 4.97 6.98 36.75
N ASP A 845 6.00 7.79 37.00
CA ASP A 845 7.19 7.78 36.16
C ASP A 845 7.93 6.46 36.40
N GLY A 846 8.12 5.66 35.35
CA GLY A 846 8.81 4.38 35.45
C GLY A 846 10.25 4.59 35.90
N GLY A 847 10.55 4.17 37.14
CA GLY A 847 11.82 4.43 37.81
C GLY A 847 13.05 4.10 36.95
N GLY A 848 14.06 4.96 37.01
CA GLY A 848 15.39 4.64 36.51
C GLY A 848 16.03 3.57 37.39
N SER A 849 16.78 2.64 36.77
CA SER A 849 17.43 1.51 37.44
C SER A 849 16.49 0.51 38.15
N THR A 850 15.91 -0.41 37.38
CA THR A 850 15.88 -1.85 37.75
C THR A 850 15.56 -2.68 36.51
N ASP A 851 16.32 -3.77 36.30
CA ASP A 851 16.05 -4.74 35.24
C ASP A 851 15.05 -5.78 35.75
N PRO A 852 13.89 -6.01 35.09
CA PRO A 852 12.86 -6.93 35.60
C PRO A 852 13.28 -8.40 35.73
N GLY A 853 14.45 -8.80 35.22
CA GLY A 853 15.00 -10.16 35.33
C GLY A 853 16.03 -10.37 36.45
N ALA A 854 16.43 -9.32 37.18
CA ALA A 854 17.57 -9.37 38.10
C ALA A 854 17.19 -9.80 39.53
N MET A 855 17.07 -11.12 39.76
CA MET A 855 17.08 -11.68 41.12
C MET A 855 18.38 -11.28 41.85
N PRO A 856 18.32 -10.75 43.08
CA PRO A 856 19.50 -10.24 43.77
C PRO A 856 20.47 -11.38 44.15
N ARG A 857 21.60 -11.46 43.44
CA ARG A 857 22.70 -12.34 43.83
C ARG A 857 23.35 -11.79 45.10
N GLY A 858 23.28 -12.57 46.18
CA GLY A 858 23.69 -12.13 47.50
C GLY A 858 25.17 -11.74 47.59
N THR A 859 25.44 -10.60 48.23
CA THR A 859 26.78 -10.24 48.69
C THR A 859 27.26 -11.25 49.73
N ARG A 860 28.37 -11.94 49.45
CA ARG A 860 29.11 -12.66 50.49
C ARG A 860 29.66 -11.64 51.49
N PHE A 861 29.40 -11.86 52.77
CA PHE A 861 30.27 -11.39 53.84
C PHE A 861 30.95 -12.60 54.49
N ASP A 862 32.23 -12.47 54.81
CA ASP A 862 33.03 -13.53 55.41
C ASP A 862 32.77 -13.66 56.92
N GLY A 863 32.99 -14.84 57.47
CA GLY A 863 32.55 -15.24 58.81
C GLY A 863 33.65 -15.31 59.86
N SER A 864 34.01 -14.18 60.48
CA SER A 864 35.00 -14.15 61.58
C SER A 864 34.37 -14.11 62.99
N ARG A 865 34.04 -15.30 63.51
CA ARG A 865 33.98 -15.72 64.93
C ARG A 865 33.53 -14.74 66.05
N ALA A 866 32.51 -15.23 66.77
CA ALA A 866 32.36 -15.31 68.24
C ALA A 866 31.91 -14.06 69.07
N PRO A 867 30.97 -14.25 70.02
CA PRO A 867 30.55 -13.24 71.00
C PRO A 867 31.16 -13.46 72.41
N PRO A 868 31.14 -12.43 73.28
CA PRO A 868 31.03 -12.60 74.73
C PRO A 868 29.67 -12.09 75.27
N ALA A 869 29.39 -12.33 76.55
CA ALA A 869 28.04 -12.33 77.11
C ALA A 869 27.68 -11.18 78.08
N ALA A 870 26.37 -11.10 78.37
CA ALA A 870 25.74 -10.64 79.61
C ALA A 870 25.67 -9.13 79.96
N ARG A 871 24.45 -8.70 80.33
CA ARG A 871 24.08 -8.37 81.73
C ARG A 871 22.56 -8.33 81.94
N GLN A 872 22.13 -8.27 83.20
CA GLN A 872 20.74 -8.37 83.67
C GLN A 872 20.19 -7.04 84.25
N HIS A 873 18.87 -7.04 84.48
CA HIS A 873 18.07 -6.26 85.45
C HIS A 873 17.19 -5.11 84.90
N GLY A 874 15.94 -5.06 85.40
CA GLY A 874 14.92 -4.05 85.05
C GLY A 874 13.46 -4.56 85.22
N LEU A 875 12.97 -4.63 86.45
CA LEU A 875 11.58 -4.97 86.86
C LEU A 875 11.06 -3.86 87.80
N PRO A 876 9.76 -3.78 88.20
CA PRO A 876 8.53 -4.46 87.72
C PRO A 876 7.32 -3.49 87.51
N GLY A 877 6.11 -3.99 87.19
CA GLY A 877 4.85 -3.20 87.28
C GLY A 877 3.54 -3.86 86.81
N HIS A 878 2.89 -4.68 87.65
CA HIS A 878 1.47 -5.13 87.69
C HIS A 878 0.59 -5.16 86.40
N ARG A 879 0.04 -6.31 85.96
CA ARG A 879 -1.20 -7.03 86.42
C ARG A 879 -2.53 -6.32 86.06
N ASP A 880 -3.61 -6.99 85.61
CA ASP A 880 -3.92 -8.44 85.54
C ASP A 880 -5.03 -8.82 84.50
N ARG A 881 -4.96 -10.03 83.92
CA ARG A 881 -6.05 -10.85 83.28
C ARG A 881 -6.83 -10.32 82.04
N ARG A 882 -7.45 -11.16 81.18
CA ARG A 882 -7.85 -12.59 81.26
C ARG A 882 -7.79 -13.33 79.88
N HIS A 883 -7.75 -14.68 79.95
CA HIS A 883 -7.63 -15.77 78.93
C HIS A 883 -8.56 -15.76 77.68
N GLY A 884 -8.37 -16.63 76.66
CA GLY A 884 -7.42 -17.77 76.46
C GLY A 884 -7.38 -18.25 74.99
N HIS A 885 -6.29 -18.85 74.47
CA HIS A 885 -5.85 -20.28 74.54
C HIS A 885 -6.73 -21.29 73.75
N GLY A 886 -6.18 -22.27 73.01
CA GLY A 886 -4.77 -22.70 72.90
C GLY A 886 -4.41 -23.58 71.66
N PRO A 887 -3.16 -24.09 71.54
CA PRO A 887 -2.52 -24.42 70.25
C PRO A 887 -1.81 -25.81 70.14
N GLU A 888 -1.18 -26.10 68.97
CA GLU A 888 0.17 -26.74 68.73
C GLU A 888 0.65 -28.03 69.47
N LEU A 889 1.53 -28.92 68.96
CA LEU A 889 2.04 -29.33 67.62
C LEU A 889 2.87 -30.66 67.75
N HIS A 890 3.49 -31.15 66.65
CA HIS A 890 4.68 -32.04 66.54
C HIS A 890 4.65 -33.60 66.67
N VAL A 891 4.67 -34.27 65.50
CA VAL A 891 5.73 -35.21 64.98
C VAL A 891 6.09 -36.55 65.69
N ARG A 892 5.81 -37.70 65.02
CA ARG A 892 6.80 -38.69 64.46
C ARG A 892 6.14 -39.79 63.58
N ARG A 893 6.96 -40.63 62.91
CA ARG A 893 6.55 -41.73 61.98
C ARG A 893 6.54 -43.11 62.67
N HIS A 894 5.50 -43.94 62.46
CA HIS A 894 5.54 -45.22 61.71
C HIS A 894 4.20 -46.00 61.79
N GLU A 895 4.04 -46.95 60.86
CA GLU A 895 3.26 -48.20 60.94
C GLU A 895 1.71 -48.24 61.08
N VAL A 896 1.12 -49.12 60.24
CA VAL A 896 0.12 -50.16 60.56
C VAL A 896 -1.31 -49.77 61.03
N LEU A 897 -2.26 -50.00 60.10
CA LEU A 897 -3.63 -50.58 60.24
C LEU A 897 -4.67 -49.98 61.22
N LEU A 898 -5.95 -50.32 60.94
CA LEU A 898 -7.16 -50.20 61.79
C LEU A 898 -7.53 -48.75 62.22
N GLY A 899 -8.66 -48.15 61.81
CA GLY A 899 -9.71 -48.59 60.89
C GLY A 899 -11.03 -48.98 61.57
N VAL A 900 -12.08 -48.19 61.25
CA VAL A 900 -13.53 -48.51 61.28
C VAL A 900 -14.20 -48.77 62.65
N GLN A 901 -15.30 -48.03 62.89
CA GLN A 901 -16.64 -48.45 63.38
C GLN A 901 -17.51 -47.17 63.52
N GLN A 902 -18.84 -47.14 63.40
CA GLN A 902 -19.93 -48.11 63.17
C GLN A 902 -21.09 -47.30 62.50
N LEU A 903 -22.07 -47.80 61.72
CA LEU A 903 -22.41 -49.12 61.14
C LEU A 903 -22.42 -48.96 59.58
N VAL A 904 -23.18 -49.62 58.68
CA VAL A 904 -24.16 -50.73 58.66
C VAL A 904 -24.07 -51.43 57.26
N PRO A 905 -24.47 -52.71 57.06
CA PRO A 905 -24.00 -53.50 55.90
C PRO A 905 -25.10 -54.11 54.99
N GLY A 906 -24.68 -54.84 53.93
CA GLY A 906 -25.54 -55.75 53.16
C GLY A 906 -24.97 -56.34 51.86
N ASP A 907 -23.96 -57.22 51.94
CA ASP A 907 -23.44 -57.99 50.77
C ASP A 907 -24.30 -59.22 50.41
N LEU A 908 -24.07 -59.83 49.22
CA LEU A 908 -23.93 -61.29 49.07
C LEU A 908 -23.24 -61.75 47.76
N PHE A 909 -22.61 -62.94 47.81
CA PHE A 909 -21.79 -63.66 46.79
C PHE A 909 -22.64 -64.64 45.91
N PRO A 910 -22.12 -65.52 44.99
CA PRO A 910 -20.73 -65.93 44.59
C PRO A 910 -20.45 -65.84 43.05
N GLY A 911 -19.39 -66.38 42.42
CA GLY A 911 -18.11 -67.00 42.85
C GLY A 911 -17.71 -68.31 42.11
N VAL A 912 -16.39 -68.62 42.02
CA VAL A 912 -15.72 -69.85 41.46
C VAL A 912 -15.68 -70.00 39.92
N GLY A 913 -14.61 -70.44 39.23
CA GLY A 913 -13.19 -70.70 39.59
C GLY A 913 -12.46 -71.74 38.69
N ARG A 914 -11.12 -71.90 38.83
CA ARG A 914 -10.22 -73.01 38.31
C ARG A 914 -9.96 -73.07 36.77
N LEU A 915 -8.85 -73.57 36.17
CA LEU A 915 -7.52 -74.14 36.55
C LEU A 915 -6.47 -73.90 35.37
N PRO A 916 -5.14 -74.22 35.49
CA PRO A 916 -4.02 -73.85 34.56
C PRO A 916 -3.33 -75.09 33.88
N PRO A 917 -2.00 -75.18 33.53
CA PRO A 917 -0.94 -74.27 32.98
C PRO A 917 -0.17 -74.83 31.72
N HIS A 918 0.81 -74.11 31.11
CA HIS A 918 2.24 -74.53 30.87
C HIS A 918 3.08 -73.79 29.75
N ASP A 919 4.34 -73.50 30.10
CA ASP A 919 5.66 -73.58 29.39
C ASP A 919 6.05 -73.00 27.99
N ARG A 920 7.30 -72.45 27.99
CA ARG A 920 8.46 -72.56 27.06
C ARG A 920 8.52 -72.01 25.61
N ALA A 921 9.38 -70.98 25.48
CA ALA A 921 10.73 -71.02 24.83
C ALA A 921 10.97 -70.80 23.31
N GLU A 922 11.95 -69.91 23.07
CA GLU A 922 12.98 -69.89 22.01
C GLU A 922 12.65 -69.54 20.53
N ARG A 923 13.74 -69.23 19.82
CA ARG A 923 13.86 -68.48 18.56
C ARG A 923 13.58 -69.34 17.33
N GLY A 924 13.14 -68.73 16.22
CA GLY A 924 13.11 -69.41 14.91
C GLY A 924 13.04 -68.44 13.72
N PHE A 925 13.98 -68.57 12.78
CA PHE A 925 13.91 -67.99 11.43
C PHE A 925 13.28 -68.99 10.46
N GLY A 926 12.69 -68.52 9.35
CA GLY A 926 12.54 -69.31 8.12
C GLY A 926 11.12 -69.61 7.66
N HIS A 927 10.93 -69.62 6.33
CA HIS A 927 9.70 -70.04 5.66
C HIS A 927 9.59 -71.57 5.57
N LEU A 928 8.37 -72.11 5.68
CA LEU A 928 7.99 -73.44 5.21
C LEU A 928 6.63 -73.37 4.45
N PRO A 929 6.30 -74.33 3.56
CA PRO A 929 5.71 -73.93 2.27
C PRO A 929 4.55 -74.78 1.71
N ALA A 930 4.06 -74.33 0.55
CA ALA A 930 3.56 -75.13 -0.58
C ALA A 930 2.32 -76.05 -0.43
N LEU A 931 1.16 -75.51 -0.82
CA LEU A 931 0.36 -75.93 -2.00
C LEU A 931 -0.66 -74.78 -2.28
N VAL A 932 -1.02 -74.37 -3.50
CA VAL A 932 -1.12 -75.06 -4.81
C VAL A 932 -0.41 -74.27 -5.95
N GLN A 933 -0.21 -74.91 -7.11
CA GLN A 933 0.44 -74.47 -8.37
C GLN A 933 0.34 -72.95 -8.74
N ARG A 934 1.44 -72.23 -9.08
CA ARG A 934 2.38 -72.30 -10.26
C ARG A 934 1.80 -71.72 -11.58
N LEU A 935 2.53 -71.03 -12.46
CA LEU A 935 3.76 -70.18 -12.38
C LEU A 935 4.05 -69.57 -13.78
N ALA A 936 4.50 -68.30 -13.87
CA ALA A 936 5.07 -67.62 -15.07
C ALA A 936 4.18 -67.49 -16.34
N GLY A 937 4.46 -66.59 -17.30
CA GLY A 937 5.38 -65.44 -17.29
C GLY A 937 5.68 -64.85 -18.69
N ALA A 938 5.91 -63.53 -18.75
CA ALA A 938 6.46 -62.71 -19.84
C ALA A 938 5.68 -62.51 -21.18
N ASP A 939 5.70 -61.24 -21.61
CA ASP A 939 5.64 -60.67 -22.97
C ASP A 939 4.37 -60.67 -23.87
N ALA A 940 4.28 -59.56 -24.62
CA ALA A 940 3.66 -59.34 -25.94
C ALA A 940 2.12 -59.46 -26.21
N ARG A 941 1.57 -58.32 -26.67
CA ARG A 941 0.58 -58.11 -27.79
C ARG A 941 -0.89 -58.59 -27.72
N ASP A 942 -1.76 -57.64 -28.09
CA ASP A 942 -2.91 -57.70 -29.01
C ASP A 942 -4.13 -58.65 -28.86
N GLN A 943 -5.30 -58.03 -29.11
CA GLN A 943 -6.52 -58.55 -29.77
C GLN A 943 -7.57 -59.43 -29.04
N VAL A 944 -8.64 -58.76 -28.59
CA VAL A 944 -10.03 -58.81 -29.13
C VAL A 944 -10.71 -60.17 -29.39
N GLY A 945 -11.86 -60.40 -28.73
CA GLY A 945 -12.94 -61.30 -29.18
C GLY A 945 -13.75 -61.96 -28.04
N VAL A 946 -14.98 -62.46 -28.22
CA VAL A 946 -15.86 -62.48 -29.42
C VAL A 946 -17.32 -62.92 -29.04
N LEU A 947 -18.31 -62.75 -29.93
CA LEU A 947 -19.78 -63.10 -29.83
C LEU A 947 -20.68 -62.14 -29.02
N LEU A 948 -21.93 -61.81 -29.39
CA LEU A 948 -22.83 -62.08 -30.56
C LEU A 948 -23.90 -60.95 -30.61
N HIS A 949 -24.64 -60.64 -31.69
CA HIS A 949 -24.61 -61.08 -33.09
C HIS A 949 -24.50 -59.82 -34.02
N VAL A 950 -25.26 -59.46 -35.07
CA VAL A 950 -26.42 -60.00 -35.85
C VAL A 950 -25.92 -60.30 -37.30
N ARG A 951 -26.81 -60.54 -38.28
CA ARG A 951 -26.48 -60.80 -39.70
C ARG A 951 -26.34 -59.49 -40.51
N VAL A 952 -25.39 -59.23 -41.43
CA VAL A 952 -24.75 -60.00 -42.57
C VAL A 952 -25.57 -59.82 -43.88
N ARG A 953 -25.07 -59.37 -45.06
CA ARG A 953 -23.93 -59.79 -45.96
C ARG A 953 -23.73 -58.75 -47.15
N PRO A 954 -22.79 -58.89 -48.15
CA PRO A 954 -21.31 -58.76 -48.12
C PRO A 954 -20.62 -57.90 -49.25
N GLY A 955 -19.30 -57.65 -49.13
CA GLY A 955 -18.30 -57.67 -50.23
C GLY A 955 -17.84 -56.35 -50.89
N GLY A 956 -16.55 -56.14 -51.25
CA GLY A 956 -15.32 -56.88 -50.89
C GLY A 956 -14.05 -56.58 -51.75
N LEU A 957 -12.87 -56.57 -51.10
CA LEU A 957 -11.48 -56.59 -51.67
C LEU A 957 -11.03 -55.36 -52.51
N ARG A 958 -9.73 -55.02 -52.72
CA ARG A 958 -8.42 -55.63 -52.35
C ARG A 958 -7.32 -54.54 -52.26
N VAL A 959 -6.20 -54.80 -51.57
CA VAL A 959 -4.95 -53.99 -51.57
C VAL A 959 -3.74 -54.96 -51.55
N PRO A 960 -2.56 -54.59 -52.11
CA PRO A 960 -1.35 -54.59 -51.28
C PRO A 960 -0.33 -53.46 -51.61
N ALA A 961 0.51 -53.10 -50.63
CA ALA A 961 1.78 -52.36 -50.80
C ALA A 961 2.98 -53.34 -50.62
N PRO A 962 4.28 -52.96 -50.76
CA PRO A 962 4.98 -52.23 -49.68
C PRO A 962 6.28 -51.42 -49.98
N ARG A 963 6.63 -50.53 -49.03
CA ARG A 963 7.98 -50.22 -48.46
C ARG A 963 9.15 -49.56 -49.29
N ARG A 964 9.72 -48.54 -48.64
CA ARG A 964 11.16 -48.18 -48.43
C ARG A 964 12.11 -48.02 -49.65
N GLY A 965 12.73 -46.84 -49.70
CA GLY A 965 14.00 -46.52 -50.39
C GLY A 965 14.62 -45.27 -49.76
N ALA A 966 15.91 -44.97 -50.01
CA ALA A 966 16.61 -43.84 -49.41
C ALA A 966 17.69 -43.26 -50.36
N LEU A 967 18.20 -42.08 -50.00
CA LEU A 967 19.47 -41.47 -50.41
C LEU A 967 19.65 -40.98 -51.88
N ASP A 968 19.70 -39.64 -51.96
CA ASP A 968 20.81 -38.82 -52.51
C ASP A 968 20.94 -38.40 -53.99
N ASP A 969 21.64 -37.24 -54.10
CA ASP A 969 22.44 -36.68 -55.20
C ASP A 969 21.86 -36.19 -56.56
N ARG A 970 22.00 -34.86 -56.75
CA ARG A 970 22.55 -34.10 -57.93
C ARG A 970 21.72 -33.73 -59.18
N VAL A 971 21.68 -32.39 -59.41
CA VAL A 971 22.06 -31.62 -60.66
C VAL A 971 21.19 -31.86 -61.92
N ALA A 972 20.74 -30.87 -62.73
CA ALA A 972 21.28 -29.54 -63.09
C ALA A 972 20.17 -28.47 -63.30
N VAL A 973 20.37 -27.16 -63.02
CA VAL A 973 20.89 -26.07 -63.91
C VAL A 973 19.97 -25.63 -65.09
N ARG A 974 19.18 -24.54 -64.87
CA ARG A 974 18.94 -23.30 -65.69
C ARG A 974 18.59 -23.40 -67.21
N PRO A 975 18.14 -22.30 -67.91
CA PRO A 975 17.98 -20.88 -67.53
C PRO A 975 16.55 -20.28 -67.76
N ALA A 976 16.44 -18.94 -67.72
CA ALA A 976 15.20 -18.13 -67.64
C ALA A 976 14.84 -17.34 -68.92
N VAL A 977 13.67 -16.66 -68.94
CA VAL A 977 13.24 -15.60 -69.90
C VAL A 977 12.41 -14.51 -69.19
N ARG A 978 12.29 -13.31 -69.79
CA ARG A 978 11.39 -12.16 -69.47
C ARG A 978 10.98 -11.44 -70.82
N ALA A 979 10.22 -10.34 -70.91
CA ALA A 979 9.63 -9.39 -69.95
C ALA A 979 8.45 -8.59 -70.58
N ASP A 980 7.48 -8.16 -69.73
CA ASP A 980 6.62 -6.95 -69.84
C ASP A 980 5.79 -6.80 -71.18
N ASP A 981 4.94 -5.82 -71.54
CA ASP A 981 4.19 -4.66 -70.97
C ASP A 981 2.94 -4.46 -71.93
N PRO A 982 2.13 -3.36 -72.07
CA PRO A 982 1.88 -2.13 -71.28
C PRO A 982 0.36 -1.87 -70.99
N LEU A 983 -0.28 -0.84 -71.59
CA LEU A 983 -1.60 -0.26 -71.23
C LEU A 983 -2.44 0.29 -72.42
N GLY A 984 -3.78 0.38 -72.24
CA GLY A 984 -4.72 1.30 -72.94
C GLY A 984 -5.86 0.65 -73.77
N ASP A 985 -7.02 1.29 -74.07
CA ASP A 985 -7.73 2.48 -73.51
C ASP A 985 -9.20 2.59 -74.08
N VAL A 986 -10.01 3.55 -73.60
CA VAL A 986 -11.19 4.22 -74.24
C VAL A 986 -12.63 3.58 -74.27
N ARG A 987 -13.53 4.15 -73.43
CA ARG A 987 -14.95 4.63 -73.62
C ARG A 987 -16.04 3.75 -74.32
N ARG A 988 -17.22 3.50 -73.70
CA ARG A 988 -18.53 4.23 -73.78
C ARG A 988 -18.99 4.55 -75.24
N ARG A 989 -20.23 4.33 -75.73
CA ARG A 989 -21.63 4.20 -75.20
C ARG A 989 -22.51 3.52 -76.32
N ALA A 990 -23.84 3.27 -76.32
CA ALA A 990 -25.03 3.43 -75.45
C ALA A 990 -26.10 2.34 -75.82
N VAL A 991 -26.90 1.76 -74.92
CA VAL A 991 -28.28 2.10 -74.42
C VAL A 991 -29.46 1.91 -75.39
N ASP A 992 -30.23 0.82 -75.17
CA ASP A 992 -31.70 0.77 -74.95
C ASP A 992 -32.12 -0.69 -74.58
N LEU A 993 -33.19 -1.03 -73.86
CA LEU A 993 -34.07 -0.29 -72.92
C LEU A 993 -34.84 -1.30 -72.00
N ALA A 994 -34.61 -1.35 -70.69
CA ALA A 994 -35.49 -2.04 -69.71
C ALA A 994 -35.20 -1.70 -68.21
N ALA A 995 -36.19 -1.94 -67.34
CA ALA A 995 -36.06 -2.26 -65.91
C ALA A 995 -35.39 -1.27 -64.90
N HIS A 996 -35.89 -0.03 -64.83
CA HIS A 996 -36.03 0.79 -63.59
C HIS A 996 -34.76 1.25 -62.80
N ARG A 997 -34.95 2.17 -61.83
CA ARG A 997 -33.96 3.16 -61.32
C ARG A 997 -33.86 3.13 -59.77
N LYS A 998 -32.68 3.28 -59.13
CA LYS A 998 -31.87 4.51 -58.84
C LYS A 998 -32.63 5.55 -57.97
N HIS A 999 -32.03 6.23 -56.96
CA HIS A 999 -30.62 6.27 -56.52
C HIS A 999 -30.43 6.72 -55.03
N VAL A 1000 -29.18 7.06 -54.68
CA VAL A 1000 -28.57 7.20 -53.33
C VAL A 1000 -28.74 8.59 -52.65
N HIS A 1001 -28.50 8.60 -51.33
CA HIS A 1001 -28.00 9.70 -50.46
C HIS A 1001 -28.95 10.80 -49.92
N ALA A 1002 -29.25 10.66 -48.61
CA ALA A 1002 -28.99 11.62 -47.51
C ALA A 1002 -29.88 12.87 -47.22
N VAL A 1003 -29.88 13.24 -45.93
CA VAL A 1003 -30.25 14.54 -45.28
C VAL A 1003 -31.73 14.80 -44.88
N ARG A 1004 -31.99 14.66 -43.56
CA ARG A 1004 -32.83 15.46 -42.61
C ARG A 1004 -34.36 15.73 -42.82
N VAL A 1005 -35.12 15.29 -41.79
CA VAL A 1005 -36.02 16.08 -40.89
C VAL A 1005 -37.53 16.28 -41.22
N LEU A 1006 -38.34 16.27 -40.14
CA LEU A 1006 -39.80 16.49 -39.95
C LEU A 1006 -40.78 15.41 -40.50
N GLU A 1007 -42.03 15.22 -40.01
CA GLU A 1007 -42.63 15.13 -38.64
C GLU A 1007 -44.13 14.65 -38.79
N VAL A 1008 -44.85 14.47 -37.65
CA VAL A 1008 -46.34 14.56 -37.45
C VAL A 1008 -47.19 13.26 -37.42
N ASP A 1009 -47.76 13.00 -36.22
CA ASP A 1009 -49.05 12.34 -35.83
C ASP A 1009 -49.42 10.92 -36.36
N ARG A 1010 -50.05 9.96 -35.64
CA ARG A 1010 -50.90 9.96 -34.43
C ARG A 1010 -51.41 8.55 -34.04
N GLU A 1011 -51.94 8.49 -32.81
CA GLU A 1011 -53.08 7.67 -32.33
C GLU A 1011 -52.97 6.16 -31.98
N VAL A 1012 -53.96 5.75 -31.19
CA VAL A 1012 -53.96 4.67 -30.20
C VAL A 1012 -55.29 3.94 -30.26
N ILE A 1013 -55.31 2.63 -29.97
CA ILE A 1013 -56.45 1.93 -29.35
C ILE A 1013 -55.95 0.65 -28.65
N VAL A 1014 -56.67 0.23 -27.62
CA VAL A 1014 -56.39 -0.93 -26.74
C VAL A 1014 -57.59 -1.87 -26.80
N ASP A 1015 -57.40 -3.20 -26.77
CA ASP A 1015 -58.53 -4.12 -26.62
C ASP A 1015 -58.22 -5.48 -25.93
N VAL A 1016 -59.14 -5.90 -25.05
CA VAL A 1016 -59.21 -7.11 -24.19
C VAL A 1016 -60.67 -7.10 -23.65
N PRO A 1017 -61.47 -8.21 -23.45
CA PRO A 1017 -61.02 -9.49 -22.83
C PRO A 1017 -61.90 -10.80 -23.01
N VAL A 1018 -61.57 -11.85 -22.20
CA VAL A 1018 -62.50 -12.65 -21.32
C VAL A 1018 -62.99 -14.10 -21.66
N ARG A 1019 -62.75 -15.02 -20.69
CA ARG A 1019 -63.43 -16.32 -20.27
C ARG A 1019 -63.55 -17.54 -21.24
N GLY A 1020 -63.62 -18.80 -20.76
CA GLY A 1020 -63.43 -19.37 -19.39
C GLY A 1020 -64.10 -20.74 -19.12
N ILE A 1021 -63.83 -21.35 -17.93
CA ILE A 1021 -64.44 -22.58 -17.31
C ILE A 1021 -63.88 -23.95 -17.83
N GLY A 1022 -63.61 -25.01 -17.04
CA GLY A 1022 -63.74 -25.25 -15.57
C GLY A 1022 -63.01 -26.55 -15.08
N ALA A 1023 -63.05 -26.87 -13.77
CA ALA A 1023 -62.27 -27.94 -13.08
C ALA A 1023 -63.15 -29.06 -12.45
N PRO A 1024 -62.62 -30.12 -11.77
CA PRO A 1024 -62.48 -30.04 -10.27
C PRO A 1024 -61.44 -30.96 -9.51
N LEU A 1025 -61.07 -30.54 -8.27
CA LEU A 1025 -60.78 -31.30 -7.01
C LEU A 1025 -59.49 -32.19 -6.75
N THR A 1026 -58.54 -31.66 -5.93
CA THR A 1026 -58.00 -32.10 -4.58
C THR A 1026 -57.69 -33.57 -4.17
N PRO A 1027 -56.89 -33.88 -3.09
CA PRO A 1027 -56.06 -33.04 -2.17
C PRO A 1027 -54.63 -33.55 -1.75
N ALA A 1028 -53.91 -32.67 -1.04
CA ALA A 1028 -52.63 -32.70 -0.27
C ALA A 1028 -52.12 -33.95 0.50
N HIS A 1029 -50.78 -34.01 0.73
CA HIS A 1029 -50.11 -33.89 2.07
C HIS A 1029 -48.56 -33.71 1.96
N ALA A 1030 -47.84 -33.60 3.10
CA ALA A 1030 -46.42 -33.20 3.21
C ALA A 1030 -45.60 -34.09 4.21
N ASP A 1031 -44.36 -33.67 4.48
CA ASP A 1031 -43.37 -34.19 5.48
C ASP A 1031 -42.70 -35.56 5.19
N GLY A 1032 -41.41 -35.79 5.52
CA GLY A 1032 -40.37 -34.85 6.00
C GLY A 1032 -38.98 -35.50 6.31
N LEU A 1033 -37.94 -34.66 6.34
CA LEU A 1033 -36.61 -34.78 7.01
C LEU A 1033 -35.72 -36.06 6.86
N HIS A 1034 -34.41 -35.88 6.55
CA HIS A 1034 -33.28 -36.06 7.50
C HIS A 1034 -31.85 -35.83 6.90
N TRP A 1035 -30.98 -35.35 7.80
CA TRP A 1035 -29.55 -34.92 7.79
C TRP A 1035 -28.44 -35.39 6.79
N MET A 1036 -27.71 -34.38 6.29
CA MET A 1036 -26.22 -34.14 6.35
C MET A 1036 -25.14 -34.87 5.50
N ARG A 1037 -24.30 -34.01 4.86
CA ARG A 1037 -22.81 -33.99 4.65
C ARG A 1037 -22.17 -34.42 3.30
N ALA A 1038 -21.40 -33.46 2.73
CA ALA A 1038 -20.21 -33.55 1.85
C ALA A 1038 -20.39 -34.16 0.43
N GLU A 1039 -19.72 -33.72 -0.65
CA GLU A 1039 -18.60 -32.75 -0.83
C GLU A 1039 -18.71 -31.92 -2.14
N ARG A 1040 -18.09 -30.71 -2.12
CA ARG A 1040 -17.46 -29.92 -3.21
C ARG A 1040 -18.27 -29.31 -4.39
N PRO A 1041 -17.74 -28.23 -5.04
CA PRO A 1041 -18.56 -27.32 -5.87
C PRO A 1041 -18.04 -26.98 -7.29
N VAL A 1042 -18.95 -26.64 -8.21
CA VAL A 1042 -18.64 -25.80 -9.40
C VAL A 1042 -19.83 -24.88 -9.73
N ARG A 1043 -19.60 -23.56 -9.70
CA ARG A 1043 -20.40 -22.50 -10.37
C ARG A 1043 -19.38 -21.45 -10.84
N HIS A 1044 -19.15 -21.30 -12.14
CA HIS A 1044 -19.90 -20.44 -13.06
C HIS A 1044 -19.67 -18.95 -12.77
N VAL A 1045 -18.93 -18.31 -13.69
CA VAL A 1045 -18.57 -16.89 -13.72
C VAL A 1045 -19.20 -16.31 -14.99
N ASP A 1046 -20.07 -15.31 -14.87
CA ASP A 1046 -20.68 -14.59 -16.01
C ASP A 1046 -21.27 -13.22 -15.56
N VAL A 1047 -20.48 -12.39 -14.85
CA VAL A 1047 -20.89 -11.01 -14.46
C VAL A 1047 -19.72 -10.00 -14.48
N VAL A 1048 -18.87 -10.00 -15.53
CA VAL A 1048 -17.91 -8.90 -15.78
C VAL A 1048 -17.72 -8.67 -17.29
N ASP A 1049 -18.75 -8.24 -18.03
CA ASP A 1049 -18.57 -7.77 -19.42
C ASP A 1049 -19.64 -6.77 -19.93
N VAL A 1050 -20.36 -6.09 -19.02
CA VAL A 1050 -21.50 -5.19 -19.37
C VAL A 1050 -21.33 -3.77 -18.82
N LEU A 1051 -20.11 -3.35 -18.46
CA LEU A 1051 -19.82 -2.02 -17.89
C LEU A 1051 -18.82 -1.17 -18.70
N LEU A 1052 -18.60 -1.51 -19.97
CA LEU A 1052 -17.67 -0.79 -20.87
C LEU A 1052 -18.29 -0.36 -22.21
N HIS A 1053 -19.62 -0.39 -22.34
CA HIS A 1053 -20.32 0.00 -23.58
C HIS A 1053 -21.41 1.08 -23.39
N ASP A 1054 -22.08 1.13 -22.23
CA ASP A 1054 -23.34 1.90 -22.07
C ASP A 1054 -23.17 3.41 -21.81
N VAL A 1055 -21.92 3.89 -21.70
CA VAL A 1055 -21.57 5.31 -21.45
C VAL A 1055 -21.13 6.06 -22.71
N VAL A 1056 -20.95 5.37 -23.84
CA VAL A 1056 -20.31 5.91 -25.07
C VAL A 1056 -21.32 6.31 -26.17
N SER A 1057 -22.62 6.03 -25.98
CA SER A 1057 -23.63 6.01 -27.06
C SER A 1057 -24.83 6.95 -26.90
N ARG A 1058 -24.72 8.03 -26.10
CA ARG A 1058 -25.75 9.10 -26.04
C ARG A 1058 -25.23 10.43 -26.58
N GLN A 1059 -25.77 10.83 -27.74
CA GLN A 1059 -25.69 12.22 -28.22
C GLN A 1059 -26.60 13.11 -27.35
N PRO A 1060 -26.22 14.36 -27.05
CA PRO A 1060 -27.10 15.27 -26.33
C PRO A 1060 -28.33 15.61 -27.18
N ARG A 1061 -29.49 15.73 -26.52
CA ARG A 1061 -30.67 16.38 -27.07
C ARG A 1061 -30.93 17.67 -26.33
N GLU A 1062 -31.35 18.66 -27.10
CA GLU A 1062 -31.80 19.98 -26.66
C GLU A 1062 -33.11 19.85 -25.87
N VAL A 1063 -33.31 20.68 -24.85
CA VAL A 1063 -34.49 20.66 -23.97
C VAL A 1063 -34.96 22.10 -23.71
N GLU A 1064 -36.13 22.44 -24.23
CA GLU A 1064 -36.81 23.71 -23.92
C GLU A 1064 -37.63 23.58 -22.62
N PRO A 1065 -37.63 24.60 -21.73
CA PRO A 1065 -38.43 24.61 -20.51
C PRO A 1065 -39.78 25.32 -20.70
N VAL A 1066 -40.84 24.81 -20.05
CA VAL A 1066 -42.17 25.47 -19.92
C VAL A 1066 -42.66 25.33 -18.46
N PRO A 1067 -43.22 26.37 -17.81
CA PRO A 1067 -43.38 26.40 -16.34
C PRO A 1067 -44.80 26.17 -15.77
N ASP A 1068 -44.83 26.04 -14.43
CA ASP A 1068 -45.88 26.43 -13.45
C ASP A 1068 -47.16 25.59 -13.17
N LEU A 1069 -47.20 25.08 -11.92
CA LEU A 1069 -48.32 25.16 -10.92
C LEU A 1069 -49.62 24.32 -11.12
N PRO A 1070 -50.49 24.09 -10.08
CA PRO A 1070 -50.35 24.21 -8.60
C PRO A 1070 -50.93 23.01 -7.75
N LEU A 1071 -50.71 23.03 -6.41
CA LEU A 1071 -51.62 22.73 -5.24
C LEU A 1071 -52.68 21.55 -5.25
N ASP A 1072 -53.08 20.85 -4.17
CA ASP A 1072 -52.67 20.72 -2.72
C ASP A 1072 -53.50 19.60 -1.97
N VAL A 1073 -53.14 19.27 -0.71
CA VAL A 1073 -53.87 18.55 0.40
C VAL A 1073 -54.22 17.02 0.33
N GLY A 1074 -54.08 16.31 1.48
CA GLY A 1074 -54.53 14.92 1.77
C GLY A 1074 -55.93 14.83 2.45
N PRO A 1075 -56.25 13.93 3.44
CA PRO A 1075 -55.38 13.00 4.23
C PRO A 1075 -55.99 11.61 4.69
N LEU A 1076 -55.26 10.88 5.57
CA LEU A 1076 -55.76 9.95 6.66
C LEU A 1076 -56.50 8.61 6.31
N ARG A 1077 -55.94 7.39 6.53
CA ARG A 1077 -55.70 6.71 7.84
C ARG A 1077 -54.97 5.32 7.74
N LEU A 1078 -54.56 4.81 8.91
CA LEU A 1078 -53.79 3.57 9.23
C LEU A 1078 -54.73 2.37 9.61
N PRO A 1079 -54.31 1.07 9.59
CA PRO A 1079 -53.33 0.53 10.57
C PRO A 1079 -52.38 -0.66 10.19
N ARG A 1080 -51.16 -0.56 10.75
CA ARG A 1080 -50.19 -1.57 11.25
C ARG A 1080 -50.46 -3.10 11.06
N LEU A 1081 -49.39 -3.82 10.68
CA LEU A 1081 -48.75 -4.87 11.50
C LEU A 1081 -47.31 -5.22 11.04
N HIS A 1082 -46.51 -5.80 11.94
CA HIS A 1082 -45.08 -6.19 11.84
C HIS A 1082 -44.92 -7.58 12.52
N PRO A 1083 -43.76 -8.28 12.50
CA PRO A 1083 -42.50 -8.09 11.74
C PRO A 1083 -42.20 -9.32 10.84
N GLN A 1084 -41.02 -9.56 10.26
CA GLN A 1084 -39.79 -10.08 10.90
C GLN A 1084 -38.52 -9.76 10.10
N THR A 1085 -37.37 -9.75 10.80
CA THR A 1085 -36.06 -9.29 10.33
C THR A 1085 -35.16 -10.43 9.84
N ALA A 1086 -34.42 -10.22 8.74
CA ALA A 1086 -33.29 -11.06 8.37
C ALA A 1086 -31.98 -10.40 8.82
N LEU A 1087 -31.24 -11.02 9.75
CA LEU A 1087 -29.92 -10.55 10.17
C LEU A 1087 -28.82 -11.09 9.26
N VAL A 1088 -28.00 -10.18 8.72
CA VAL A 1088 -26.70 -10.49 8.11
C VAL A 1088 -25.63 -9.79 8.96
N PRO A 1089 -24.86 -10.51 9.80
CA PRO A 1089 -23.88 -9.87 10.68
C PRO A 1089 -22.64 -9.39 9.91
N ILE A 1090 -22.34 -8.09 10.04
CA ILE A 1090 -21.03 -7.51 9.76
C ILE A 1090 -20.59 -6.75 11.03
N ASN A 1091 -19.30 -6.79 11.34
CA ASN A 1091 -18.64 -6.34 12.58
C ASN A 1091 -18.88 -7.22 13.82
N LEU A 1092 -17.79 -7.85 14.28
CA LEU A 1092 -17.66 -8.36 15.64
C LEU A 1092 -17.07 -7.24 16.52
N GLY A 1093 -17.88 -6.70 17.43
CA GLY A 1093 -17.38 -5.90 18.56
C GLY A 1093 -16.69 -6.77 19.61
N ARG A 1094 -15.80 -6.17 20.40
CA ARG A 1094 -15.13 -6.85 21.52
C ARG A 1094 -15.97 -6.78 22.80
N ASP A 1095 -16.03 -7.92 23.48
CA ASP A 1095 -16.03 -8.10 24.94
C ASP A 1095 -17.19 -7.49 25.75
N ASP A 1096 -18.29 -8.25 25.87
CA ASP A 1096 -19.05 -8.34 27.13
C ASP A 1096 -18.53 -9.54 27.94
N VAL A 1097 -18.24 -9.35 29.23
CA VAL A 1097 -17.75 -10.41 30.13
C VAL A 1097 -18.57 -10.43 31.43
N ALA A 1098 -18.94 -11.63 31.88
CA ALA A 1098 -19.43 -11.89 33.22
C ALA A 1098 -18.52 -12.92 33.91
N ASP A 1099 -18.09 -12.63 35.13
CA ASP A 1099 -17.03 -13.36 35.83
C ASP A 1099 -17.49 -14.59 36.64
N GLY A 1100 -16.63 -15.61 36.64
CA GLY A 1100 -16.37 -16.43 37.83
C GLY A 1100 -17.03 -17.81 37.97
N ALA A 1101 -16.24 -18.88 37.80
CA ALA A 1101 -15.92 -19.84 38.88
C ALA A 1101 -15.00 -21.03 38.47
N VAL A 1102 -13.73 -20.96 38.90
CA VAL A 1102 -12.87 -22.07 39.42
C VAL A 1102 -12.55 -23.28 38.47
N VAL A 1103 -11.52 -24.06 38.81
CA VAL A 1103 -10.74 -24.96 37.94
C VAL A 1103 -10.55 -26.36 38.60
N ASP A 1104 -9.92 -27.29 37.86
CA ASP A 1104 -9.28 -28.55 38.29
C ASP A 1104 -10.16 -29.80 38.54
N ALA A 1105 -9.72 -31.05 38.26
CA ALA A 1105 -8.56 -31.55 37.49
C ALA A 1105 -8.64 -33.09 37.21
N LEU A 1106 -7.62 -33.61 36.48
CA LEU A 1106 -7.20 -35.03 36.33
C LEU A 1106 -8.12 -35.95 35.48
N HIS A 1107 -7.65 -36.87 34.62
CA HIS A 1107 -6.32 -37.40 34.23
C HIS A 1107 -6.20 -37.37 32.67
N ARG A 1108 -5.08 -37.24 31.93
CA ARG A 1108 -3.70 -37.81 31.93
C ARG A 1108 -3.67 -39.34 31.68
N ARG A 1109 -2.79 -39.99 30.88
CA ARG A 1109 -1.72 -39.71 29.87
C ARG A 1109 -1.33 -41.12 29.28
N PRO A 1110 -0.28 -41.36 28.43
CA PRO A 1110 0.65 -40.52 27.64
C PRO A 1110 0.47 -40.79 26.10
N VAL A 1111 1.30 -40.40 25.12
CA VAL A 1111 2.70 -40.80 24.78
C VAL A 1111 3.42 -39.67 23.98
N THR A 1112 4.75 -39.71 23.99
CA THR A 1112 5.74 -38.68 23.63
C THR A 1112 6.01 -38.43 22.13
N CYS A 1113 6.27 -37.16 21.80
CA CYS A 1113 7.48 -36.76 21.06
C CYS A 1113 7.90 -35.34 21.51
N VAL A 1114 9.21 -35.06 21.60
CA VAL A 1114 9.77 -33.74 21.93
C VAL A 1114 11.03 -33.52 21.11
N VAL A 1115 11.13 -32.38 20.43
CA VAL A 1115 12.35 -31.90 19.77
C VAL A 1115 12.60 -30.47 20.22
N ALA A 1116 13.82 -30.18 20.65
CA ALA A 1116 14.24 -28.86 21.11
C ALA A 1116 15.57 -28.45 20.43
N PRO A 1117 15.67 -27.26 19.83
CA PRO A 1117 16.93 -26.78 19.28
C PRO A 1117 17.77 -26.10 20.37
N LEU A 1118 18.78 -26.80 20.87
CA LEU A 1118 19.91 -26.18 21.57
C LEU A 1118 20.94 -25.72 20.53
N CYS A 1119 21.54 -24.55 20.73
CA CYS A 1119 22.77 -24.13 20.08
C CYS A 1119 23.76 -23.73 21.16
N SER A 1120 24.68 -24.64 21.50
CA SER A 1120 25.71 -24.44 22.52
C SER A 1120 26.95 -23.81 21.89
N GLY A 1121 27.26 -22.58 22.28
CA GLY A 1121 28.62 -22.06 22.18
C GLY A 1121 29.45 -22.57 23.35
N HIS A 1122 30.65 -23.09 23.07
CA HIS A 1122 31.65 -23.43 24.07
C HIS A 1122 33.06 -23.23 23.51
N ASP A 1123 33.65 -22.07 23.84
CA ASP A 1123 35.10 -22.00 24.01
C ASP A 1123 35.47 -22.67 25.35
N GLY A 1124 36.66 -23.25 25.41
CA GLY A 1124 37.19 -23.90 26.60
C GLY A 1124 38.70 -24.05 26.47
N GLU A 1125 39.45 -23.21 27.19
CA GLU A 1125 40.91 -23.24 27.20
C GLU A 1125 41.44 -24.53 27.85
N ALA A 1126 42.54 -25.05 27.32
CA ALA A 1126 43.34 -26.09 27.95
C ALA A 1126 44.83 -25.74 27.85
N LEU A 1127 45.43 -25.40 28.99
CA LEU A 1127 46.86 -25.15 29.13
C LEU A 1127 47.55 -26.39 29.73
N LEU A 1128 48.61 -26.88 29.06
CA LEU A 1128 49.95 -27.17 29.59
C LEU A 1128 50.72 -28.21 28.74
N GLY A 1129 51.99 -27.92 28.46
CA GLY A 1129 53.01 -28.93 28.10
C GLY A 1129 53.80 -28.66 26.81
N GLY A 1130 55.11 -28.40 26.93
CA GLY A 1130 56.07 -28.65 25.83
C GLY A 1130 56.89 -27.47 25.31
N GLU A 1131 57.99 -27.17 26.00
CA GLU A 1131 59.33 -26.86 25.45
C GLU A 1131 59.64 -25.68 24.49
N ILE A 1132 60.56 -24.82 24.98
CA ILE A 1132 61.79 -24.32 24.31
C ILE A 1132 61.64 -23.47 23.02
N GLY A 1133 61.95 -22.17 23.15
CA GLY A 1133 62.29 -21.29 22.02
C GLY A 1133 62.72 -19.88 22.46
N ARG A 1134 64.02 -19.55 22.42
CA ARG A 1134 64.53 -18.19 22.69
C ARG A 1134 64.38 -17.30 21.45
N GLY A 1135 64.07 -16.02 21.62
CA GLY A 1135 64.07 -15.02 20.56
C GLY A 1135 63.91 -13.61 21.12
N ASP A 1136 65.04 -12.94 21.39
CA ASP A 1136 65.10 -11.60 21.98
C ASP A 1136 65.39 -10.54 20.89
N HIS A 1137 65.18 -9.26 21.22
CA HIS A 1137 65.49 -8.07 20.41
C HIS A 1137 64.56 -7.84 19.19
N GLY A 1138 64.43 -6.63 18.63
CA GLY A 1138 65.03 -5.34 18.99
C GLY A 1138 64.53 -4.22 18.06
N ALA A 1139 64.80 -2.95 18.37
CA ALA A 1139 64.42 -1.81 17.53
C ALA A 1139 65.39 -1.61 16.33
N HIS A 1140 64.98 -0.87 15.29
CA HIS A 1140 65.56 0.45 14.97
C HIS A 1140 65.01 1.15 13.69
N LEU A 1141 65.34 2.45 13.62
CA LEU A 1141 64.93 3.54 12.75
C LEU A 1141 65.42 3.52 11.27
N HIS A 1142 64.94 4.54 10.53
CA HIS A 1142 65.45 5.20 9.29
C HIS A 1142 64.69 4.86 7.99
N ARG A 1143 64.15 5.78 7.16
CA ARG A 1143 64.49 7.14 6.60
C ARG A 1143 65.15 7.08 5.19
N ILE A 1144 64.47 7.66 4.17
CA ILE A 1144 65.01 8.51 3.07
C ILE A 1144 65.97 7.84 2.05
N HIS A 1145 66.00 8.07 0.72
CA HIS A 1145 65.13 8.67 -0.32
C HIS A 1145 65.79 8.43 -1.72
N ARG A 1146 65.01 8.41 -2.83
CA ARG A 1146 65.43 8.73 -4.24
C ARG A 1146 66.52 7.80 -4.85
N HIS A 1147 66.81 7.74 -6.16
CA HIS A 1147 66.31 8.30 -7.45
C HIS A 1147 66.66 7.24 -8.56
N ARG A 1148 66.59 7.37 -9.91
CA ARG A 1148 66.29 8.36 -10.99
C ARG A 1148 65.86 7.51 -12.24
N LEU A 1149 65.75 7.87 -13.54
CA LEU A 1149 65.88 9.06 -14.42
C LEU A 1149 65.00 8.77 -15.69
N LEU A 1150 65.11 9.60 -16.74
CA LEU A 1150 64.54 9.46 -18.11
C LEU A 1150 62.99 9.65 -18.24
N HIS A 1151 62.35 9.99 -19.38
CA HIS A 1151 62.62 10.83 -20.59
C HIS A 1151 61.92 10.18 -21.83
N GLU A 1152 61.51 10.84 -22.91
CA GLU A 1152 61.35 12.26 -23.34
C GLU A 1152 60.37 12.26 -24.55
N ASP A 1153 59.50 13.24 -24.82
CA ASP A 1153 58.98 14.36 -24.02
C ASP A 1153 57.44 14.45 -24.13
N VAL A 1154 56.72 15.10 -25.07
CA VAL A 1154 57.06 16.04 -26.15
C VAL A 1154 56.08 17.23 -26.16
N LEU A 1155 56.61 18.41 -25.80
CA LEU A 1155 56.24 19.82 -26.08
C LEU A 1155 54.80 20.20 -26.51
N ALA A 1156 54.17 21.30 -26.07
CA ALA A 1156 54.27 22.26 -24.93
C ALA A 1156 53.05 23.24 -25.11
N ARG A 1157 52.82 24.49 -24.64
CA ARG A 1157 53.42 25.66 -23.92
C ARG A 1157 52.19 26.44 -23.31
N LEU A 1158 52.17 27.54 -22.53
CA LEU A 1158 52.96 28.39 -21.59
C LEU A 1158 51.94 29.51 -21.13
N ASP A 1159 52.00 30.28 -20.03
CA ASP A 1159 52.83 30.46 -18.82
C ASP A 1159 51.99 31.28 -17.77
N ARG A 1160 52.49 31.45 -16.54
CA ARG A 1160 52.18 32.49 -15.52
C ARG A 1160 50.91 32.46 -14.63
N ARG A 1161 51.04 33.23 -13.54
CA ARG A 1161 50.17 33.34 -12.35
C ARG A 1161 49.72 34.80 -12.14
N GLY A 1162 48.69 35.01 -11.31
CA GLY A 1162 48.38 36.29 -10.65
C GLY A 1162 47.31 36.12 -9.56
N GLU A 1163 47.47 36.78 -8.42
CA GLU A 1163 46.50 36.83 -7.31
C GLU A 1163 45.94 38.25 -7.13
N VAL A 1164 45.06 38.40 -6.13
CA VAL A 1164 44.60 39.64 -5.48
C VAL A 1164 43.31 40.27 -6.04
N SER A 1165 42.56 40.86 -5.11
CA SER A 1165 41.16 41.27 -5.20
C SER A 1165 40.97 42.76 -5.54
N GLY A 1166 39.77 43.10 -5.99
CA GLY A 1166 39.33 44.49 -6.14
C GLY A 1166 37.89 44.56 -6.64
N ALA A 1167 37.01 45.25 -5.91
CA ALA A 1167 35.64 45.52 -6.32
C ALA A 1167 35.39 47.03 -6.30
N GLU A 1168 34.81 47.59 -7.36
CA GLU A 1168 34.01 48.81 -7.29
C GLU A 1168 33.20 49.05 -8.58
N ARG A 1169 32.32 50.06 -8.54
CA ARG A 1169 31.27 50.30 -9.54
C ARG A 1169 31.68 51.41 -10.53
N ARG A 1170 31.19 51.35 -11.78
CA ARG A 1170 30.20 52.33 -12.33
C ARG A 1170 29.88 52.21 -13.84
N ARG A 1171 28.57 52.12 -14.10
CA ARG A 1171 27.76 52.89 -15.09
C ARG A 1171 28.13 52.94 -16.59
N ARG A 1172 27.09 52.58 -17.35
CA ARG A 1172 26.40 53.32 -18.44
C ARG A 1172 26.71 52.95 -19.90
N ARG A 1173 25.60 52.64 -20.58
CA ARG A 1173 25.38 52.59 -22.04
C ARG A 1173 26.07 51.41 -22.75
N GLU A 1174 25.45 50.81 -23.76
CA GLU A 1174 24.12 51.09 -24.36
C GLU A 1174 23.05 50.07 -23.92
#